data_AF-C6XDJ1-F1
#
_entry.id   AF-C6XDJ1-F1
#
_cell.length_a   1.000
_cell.length_b   1.000
_cell.length_c   1.000
_cell.angle_alpha   90.00
_cell.angle_beta   90.00
_cell.angle_gamma   90.00
#
_symmetry.space_group_name_H-M   'P 1'
#
loop_
_entity.id
_entity.type
_entity.pdbx_description
1 polymer ?
#
loop_
_entity_poly.entity_id
_entity_poly.type
_entity_poly.pdbx_seq_one_letter_code
_entity_poly.pdbx_strand_id
1 'polypeptide(L)'
;MHMLPETQTAETARGDVSRRDFLKLSSGLGIGLLLEFSLLGTACSKLGIGGKQEFTPNAFIHIDQDGVVTIVAHKVEMGQGTYTSMPMLIAEELEVDVSKVKLQHAPPDDKAYGDALLGAQITGGSTSVRGAWKPLREAGARARMMLIQVAADEWKVRPETCYAENGEVVHQPTGRRVPYGDLVEKASRLPAPSAVTLKDPKDFKIIGKPVHRLDAPSKVNGTAEFGIDVKVPDMKIATVSASPVFGGKLVSVDDSEAKKIQGFQQVIKLDNAVAVIADHMWAAKQSLAALKITWDDGEHAGFSSASLREDIAKASEAKGAVAKNTGNAPGVIASADKKLEAVYELPFLAHATMEPINCTVHVQDDGCDIWVGTQVPVVAQMVAAQLTGLAQDKVRIHNHLLGGGFGRRLEVDSVAQAVSIAKQVNFPVKVVWTREEDIQHDMYRPYYYDHISAAIDEHGNPQAWQHHITGSSIMARFFPAAVKDGVDPDAVEGATDLQYAVPNVYVDYVRHEPPLPTAFWRGVGPTHNIFVVESFIDELAAKAGKDPVEYRLALLKNAPRAKAVLELAAEKANWSSPLAAPAKGKAGKGVSVLFAFGTYIAQVVEVEVDADQQVRVKKVVCVVDCGYTVNPDTVRAQMEGGIMFGITGALWGEINFEQGRVQESNFHNYRMMRMNEAPVVEVHLVPSQENPGGIGEPGTSAVMPAVANAVFAATGKRVRKLPIAKALTTT
;
A
#
# COMPACT_ATOMS: atom_id res chain seq x y z
N MET A 1 -35.15 56.28 -25.93
CA MET A 1 -36.06 57.05 -26.79
C MET A 1 -36.71 56.06 -27.74
N HIS A 2 -38.02 55.82 -27.56
CA HIS A 2 -38.97 54.97 -28.33
C HIS A 2 -38.63 53.48 -28.50
N MET A 3 -39.39 52.48 -28.02
CA MET A 3 -40.84 52.15 -27.90
C MET A 3 -41.08 50.88 -28.73
N LEU A 4 -41.56 49.82 -28.07
CA LEU A 4 -42.09 48.57 -28.63
C LEU A 4 -43.40 48.83 -29.43
N PRO A 5 -43.94 47.87 -30.19
CA PRO A 5 -44.87 46.89 -29.58
C PRO A 5 -44.89 45.44 -30.18
N GLU A 6 -45.16 44.49 -29.28
CA GLU A 6 -46.16 43.38 -29.33
C GLU A 6 -46.17 42.21 -30.36
N THR A 7 -45.92 41.01 -29.79
CA THR A 7 -46.68 39.72 -29.81
C THR A 7 -46.99 38.88 -31.07
N GLN A 8 -46.53 37.62 -30.93
CA GLN A 8 -47.26 36.34 -30.92
C GLN A 8 -47.28 35.39 -32.15
N THR A 9 -47.03 34.12 -31.77
CA THR A 9 -47.52 32.83 -32.27
C THR A 9 -46.72 32.02 -33.30
N ALA A 10 -46.76 30.72 -33.03
CA ALA A 10 -45.90 29.64 -33.49
C ALA A 10 -46.36 29.07 -34.84
N GLU A 11 -45.40 28.53 -35.61
CA GLU A 11 -45.70 27.50 -36.61
C GLU A 11 -44.52 26.53 -36.76
N THR A 12 -44.88 25.26 -36.79
CA THR A 12 -44.04 24.07 -36.98
C THR A 12 -43.43 24.00 -38.37
N ALA A 13 -42.10 23.83 -38.46
CA ALA A 13 -41.42 23.51 -39.71
C ALA A 13 -40.90 22.06 -39.69
N ARG A 14 -41.51 21.21 -40.52
CA ARG A 14 -40.96 19.93 -40.97
C ARG A 14 -39.72 20.21 -41.83
N GLY A 15 -38.60 19.55 -41.55
CA GLY A 15 -37.42 19.60 -42.42
C GLY A 15 -37.59 18.66 -43.61
N ASP A 16 -37.57 19.23 -44.82
CA ASP A 16 -37.46 18.49 -46.08
C ASP A 16 -36.05 17.91 -46.25
N VAL A 17 -35.98 16.61 -46.52
CA VAL A 17 -34.75 15.90 -46.90
C VAL A 17 -34.48 16.16 -48.38
N SER A 18 -33.30 16.69 -48.71
CA SER A 18 -32.95 16.97 -50.11
C SER A 18 -32.73 15.67 -50.90
N ARG A 19 -33.08 15.68 -52.18
CA ARG A 19 -32.97 14.56 -53.14
C ARG A 19 -31.56 13.96 -53.32
N ARG A 20 -30.53 14.50 -52.65
CA ARG A 20 -29.16 13.95 -52.64
C ARG A 20 -28.95 12.86 -51.58
N ASP A 21 -29.81 12.81 -50.56
CA ASP A 21 -29.71 11.84 -49.45
C ASP A 21 -30.50 10.54 -49.69
N PHE A 22 -31.42 10.54 -50.67
CA PHE A 22 -32.25 9.37 -51.00
C PHE A 22 -31.56 8.34 -51.91
N LEU A 23 -30.51 8.73 -52.65
CA LEU A 23 -29.83 7.84 -53.62
C LEU A 23 -28.63 7.06 -53.05
N LYS A 24 -28.39 7.10 -51.73
CA LYS A 24 -27.36 6.27 -51.07
C LYS A 24 -27.90 4.97 -50.45
N LEU A 25 -29.22 4.73 -50.53
CA LEU A 25 -29.92 3.60 -49.92
C LEU A 25 -30.58 2.72 -50.98
N SER A 26 -29.80 2.02 -51.81
CA SER A 26 -30.23 0.78 -52.49
C SER A 26 -29.13 0.19 -53.40
N SER A 27 -28.20 -0.58 -52.82
CA SER A 27 -27.76 -1.90 -53.33
C SER A 27 -26.51 -2.40 -52.58
N GLY A 28 -26.70 -3.44 -51.76
CA GLY A 28 -25.75 -4.55 -51.61
C GLY A 28 -24.42 -4.35 -50.89
N LEU A 29 -24.46 -4.56 -49.57
CA LEU A 29 -23.43 -5.20 -48.72
C LEU A 29 -22.06 -4.51 -48.52
N GLY A 30 -21.93 -3.91 -47.33
CA GLY A 30 -20.72 -4.00 -46.52
C GLY A 30 -19.90 -2.70 -46.40
N ILE A 31 -19.78 -2.23 -45.15
CA ILE A 31 -18.85 -1.22 -44.62
C ILE A 31 -19.38 0.24 -44.55
N GLY A 32 -19.37 0.76 -43.30
CA GLY A 32 -19.31 2.18 -42.94
C GLY A 32 -20.66 2.80 -42.51
N LEU A 33 -20.73 3.82 -41.66
CA LEU A 33 -19.79 4.55 -40.82
C LEU A 33 -20.66 5.50 -39.95
N LEU A 34 -20.22 5.73 -38.72
CA LEU A 34 -20.51 6.81 -37.77
C LEU A 34 -21.45 7.96 -38.20
N LEU A 35 -22.41 8.25 -37.31
CA LEU A 35 -22.72 9.62 -36.90
C LEU A 35 -22.96 9.64 -35.38
N GLU A 36 -22.14 10.43 -34.70
CA GLU A 36 -22.03 10.61 -33.26
C GLU A 36 -23.22 11.40 -32.69
N PHE A 37 -23.68 10.97 -31.52
CA PHE A 37 -23.94 11.90 -30.42
C PHE A 37 -23.36 11.30 -29.13
N SER A 38 -22.54 12.13 -28.50
CA SER A 38 -21.66 11.89 -27.36
C SER A 38 -22.40 11.53 -26.06
N LEU A 39 -21.98 10.42 -25.44
CA LEU A 39 -21.76 10.25 -24.00
C LEU A 39 -20.92 8.97 -23.75
N LEU A 40 -19.61 9.19 -23.56
CA LEU A 40 -18.66 8.43 -22.73
C LEU A 40 -18.84 6.90 -22.61
N GLY A 41 -18.08 6.17 -23.43
CA GLY A 41 -17.79 4.74 -23.24
C GLY A 41 -16.61 4.33 -24.13
N THR A 42 -15.39 4.65 -23.70
CA THR A 42 -14.16 4.17 -24.34
C THR A 42 -14.04 2.65 -24.17
N ALA A 43 -14.46 1.94 -25.21
CA ALA A 43 -13.79 0.79 -25.81
C ALA A 43 -13.00 -0.14 -24.85
N CYS A 44 -13.70 -1.00 -24.13
CA CYS A 44 -13.16 -2.31 -23.77
C CYS A 44 -13.12 -3.15 -25.07
N SER A 45 -12.00 -3.13 -25.79
CA SER A 45 -11.85 -3.88 -27.04
C SER A 45 -10.86 -5.02 -26.86
N LYS A 46 -11.42 -6.22 -26.70
CA LYS A 46 -10.88 -7.54 -27.06
C LYS A 46 -9.59 -7.98 -26.34
N LEU A 47 -9.76 -8.49 -25.11
CA LEU A 47 -9.02 -9.67 -24.69
C LEU A 47 -9.58 -10.89 -25.43
N GLY A 48 -8.70 -11.70 -26.00
CA GLY A 48 -9.08 -12.90 -26.76
C GLY A 48 -9.69 -13.96 -25.86
N ILE A 49 -11.02 -14.01 -25.80
CA ILE A 49 -11.80 -15.19 -25.43
C ILE A 49 -12.83 -15.39 -26.54
N GLY A 50 -12.85 -16.59 -27.12
CA GLY A 50 -13.81 -16.92 -28.16
C GLY A 50 -15.24 -16.92 -27.62
N GLY A 51 -16.08 -16.04 -28.18
CA GLY A 51 -17.51 -16.21 -28.44
C GLY A 51 -18.46 -16.56 -27.28
N LYS A 52 -19.03 -15.52 -26.64
CA LYS A 52 -20.46 -15.33 -26.26
C LYS A 52 -20.61 -13.91 -25.67
N GLN A 53 -21.84 -13.37 -25.65
CA GLN A 53 -22.10 -11.96 -25.28
C GLN A 53 -22.10 -11.77 -23.75
N GLU A 54 -21.41 -10.72 -23.27
CA GLU A 54 -21.08 -10.47 -21.86
C GLU A 54 -21.86 -9.29 -21.24
N PHE A 55 -22.27 -9.37 -19.96
CA PHE A 55 -22.84 -8.22 -19.22
C PHE A 55 -21.77 -7.56 -18.33
N THR A 56 -21.59 -6.25 -18.50
CA THR A 56 -20.66 -5.40 -17.74
C THR A 56 -21.41 -4.21 -17.12
N PRO A 57 -22.14 -4.37 -16.00
CA PRO A 57 -22.90 -3.29 -15.35
C PRO A 57 -22.03 -2.12 -14.89
N ASN A 58 -20.73 -2.36 -14.73
CA ASN A 58 -19.65 -1.39 -14.56
C ASN A 58 -18.31 -2.09 -14.81
N ALA A 59 -17.19 -1.36 -14.66
CA ALA A 59 -15.85 -1.88 -14.90
C ALA A 59 -15.41 -3.03 -13.96
N PHE A 60 -16.11 -3.27 -12.83
CA PHE A 60 -15.68 -4.19 -11.77
C PHE A 60 -16.38 -5.56 -11.79
N ILE A 61 -17.54 -5.67 -12.45
CA ILE A 61 -18.37 -6.88 -12.41
C ILE A 61 -18.62 -7.35 -13.83
N HIS A 62 -18.33 -8.61 -14.07
CA HIS A 62 -18.73 -9.31 -15.28
C HIS A 62 -19.56 -10.55 -14.89
N ILE A 63 -20.69 -10.76 -15.56
CA ILE A 63 -21.51 -11.97 -15.40
C ILE A 63 -21.72 -12.56 -16.79
N ASP A 64 -21.32 -13.82 -16.98
CA ASP A 64 -21.53 -14.54 -18.23
C ASP A 64 -22.91 -15.22 -18.29
N GLN A 65 -23.25 -15.77 -19.46
CA GLN A 65 -24.52 -16.47 -19.68
C GLN A 65 -24.63 -17.79 -18.91
N ASP A 66 -23.51 -18.34 -18.41
CA ASP A 66 -23.51 -19.51 -17.53
C ASP A 66 -23.71 -19.11 -16.06
N GLY A 67 -23.86 -17.80 -15.77
CA GLY A 67 -24.05 -17.24 -14.44
C GLY A 67 -22.77 -17.10 -13.62
N VAL A 68 -21.60 -17.27 -14.24
CA VAL A 68 -20.32 -17.10 -13.56
C VAL A 68 -20.04 -15.61 -13.35
N VAL A 69 -19.83 -15.23 -12.09
CA VAL A 69 -19.47 -13.86 -11.72
C VAL A 69 -17.96 -13.72 -11.68
N THR A 70 -17.41 -12.85 -12.52
CA THR A 70 -16.01 -12.43 -12.50
C THR A 70 -15.89 -11.03 -11.92
N ILE A 71 -15.02 -10.86 -10.94
CA ILE A 71 -14.73 -9.59 -10.28
C ILE A 71 -13.37 -9.09 -10.75
N VAL A 72 -13.38 -7.91 -11.35
CA VAL A 72 -12.18 -7.24 -11.86
C VAL A 72 -11.50 -6.50 -10.71
N ALA A 73 -10.41 -7.05 -10.22
CA ALA A 73 -9.65 -6.56 -9.09
C ALA A 73 -8.74 -5.40 -9.51
N HIS A 74 -9.13 -4.19 -9.16
CA HIS A 74 -8.34 -2.97 -9.39
C HIS A 74 -7.21 -2.76 -8.38
N LYS A 75 -7.15 -3.58 -7.33
CA LYS A 75 -6.04 -3.66 -6.38
C LYS A 75 -5.15 -4.85 -6.70
N VAL A 76 -3.92 -4.85 -6.20
CA VAL A 76 -3.00 -5.98 -6.35
C VAL A 76 -2.87 -6.72 -5.03
N GLU A 77 -2.84 -8.04 -5.07
CA GLU A 77 -2.77 -8.89 -3.88
C GLU A 77 -1.32 -9.23 -3.52
N MET A 78 -0.90 -8.87 -2.31
CA MET A 78 0.46 -9.10 -1.79
C MET A 78 0.48 -9.74 -0.40
N GLY A 79 -0.65 -10.30 0.04
CA GLY A 79 -0.82 -10.91 1.36
C GLY A 79 -1.92 -10.26 2.21
N GLN A 80 -2.47 -9.12 1.81
CA GLN A 80 -3.44 -8.35 2.58
C GLN A 80 -4.92 -8.76 2.42
N GLY A 81 -5.23 -9.73 1.56
CA GLY A 81 -6.58 -10.30 1.46
C GLY A 81 -7.60 -9.40 0.76
N THR A 82 -7.12 -8.45 -0.05
CA THR A 82 -7.97 -7.64 -0.96
C THR A 82 -8.72 -8.49 -1.96
N TYR A 83 -8.14 -9.61 -2.40
CA TYR A 83 -8.77 -10.58 -3.31
C TYR A 83 -9.84 -11.44 -2.66
N THR A 84 -10.20 -11.14 -1.42
CA THR A 84 -11.34 -11.75 -0.72
C THR A 84 -12.26 -10.67 -0.19
N SER A 85 -11.71 -9.67 0.51
CA SER A 85 -12.51 -8.61 1.13
C SER A 85 -13.27 -7.76 0.10
N MET A 86 -12.65 -7.41 -1.04
CA MET A 86 -13.34 -6.63 -2.08
C MET A 86 -14.42 -7.45 -2.80
N PRO A 87 -14.16 -8.72 -3.19
CA PRO A 87 -15.21 -9.63 -3.63
C PRO A 87 -16.39 -9.77 -2.68
N MET A 88 -16.15 -9.83 -1.36
CA MET A 88 -17.23 -9.88 -0.37
C MET A 88 -18.15 -8.66 -0.44
N LEU A 89 -17.62 -7.45 -0.70
CA LEU A 89 -18.43 -6.24 -0.84
C LEU A 89 -19.42 -6.34 -2.00
N ILE A 90 -18.94 -6.85 -3.14
CA ILE A 90 -19.76 -7.02 -4.34
C ILE A 90 -20.74 -8.19 -4.12
N ALA A 91 -20.25 -9.35 -3.68
CA ALA A 91 -21.03 -10.57 -3.54
C ALA A 91 -22.17 -10.44 -2.52
N GLU A 92 -21.93 -9.71 -1.42
CA GLU A 92 -22.96 -9.38 -0.43
C GLU A 92 -24.13 -8.66 -1.10
N GLU A 93 -23.84 -7.60 -1.86
CA GLU A 93 -24.89 -6.82 -2.52
C GLU A 93 -25.44 -7.51 -3.76
N LEU A 94 -24.65 -8.32 -4.46
CA LEU A 94 -25.10 -9.04 -5.66
C LEU A 94 -25.89 -10.30 -5.32
N GLU A 95 -25.95 -10.72 -4.05
CA GLU A 95 -26.63 -11.94 -3.59
C GLU A 95 -26.07 -13.20 -4.27
N VAL A 96 -24.74 -13.32 -4.34
CA VAL A 96 -24.04 -14.47 -4.93
C VAL A 96 -23.11 -15.14 -3.93
N ASP A 97 -22.87 -16.43 -4.13
CA ASP A 97 -21.89 -17.18 -3.33
C ASP A 97 -20.47 -16.71 -3.66
N VAL A 98 -19.83 -16.06 -2.69
CA VAL A 98 -18.48 -15.51 -2.85
C VAL A 98 -17.43 -16.58 -3.15
N SER A 99 -17.67 -17.85 -2.81
CA SER A 99 -16.74 -18.94 -3.12
C SER A 99 -16.73 -19.33 -4.60
N LYS A 100 -17.73 -18.90 -5.37
CA LYS A 100 -17.90 -19.21 -6.80
C LYS A 100 -17.47 -18.07 -7.72
N VAL A 101 -17.04 -16.93 -7.17
CA VAL A 101 -16.60 -15.79 -7.98
C VAL A 101 -15.21 -16.06 -8.55
N LYS A 102 -14.99 -15.65 -9.80
CA LYS A 102 -13.67 -15.60 -10.41
C LYS A 102 -13.04 -14.23 -10.19
N LEU A 103 -11.72 -14.18 -10.12
CA LEU A 103 -10.96 -12.94 -10.01
C LEU A 103 -10.16 -12.71 -11.28
N GLN A 104 -10.11 -11.46 -11.71
CA GLN A 104 -9.29 -11.04 -12.83
C GLN A 104 -8.57 -9.74 -12.47
N HIS A 105 -7.29 -9.61 -12.82
CA HIS A 105 -6.57 -8.35 -12.66
C HIS A 105 -7.18 -7.28 -13.57
N ALA A 106 -7.41 -6.08 -13.02
CA ALA A 106 -7.80 -4.94 -13.84
C ALA A 106 -6.66 -4.53 -14.80
N PRO A 107 -6.95 -4.22 -16.07
CA PRO A 107 -5.97 -3.56 -16.93
C PRO A 107 -5.65 -2.15 -16.41
N PRO A 108 -4.58 -1.51 -16.89
CA PRO A 108 -4.27 -0.11 -16.58
C PRO A 108 -5.36 0.83 -17.10
N ASP A 109 -6.12 1.46 -16.21
CA ASP A 109 -7.08 2.53 -16.53
C ASP A 109 -7.45 3.30 -15.24
N ASP A 110 -6.82 4.46 -15.01
CA ASP A 110 -7.11 5.30 -13.83
C ASP A 110 -8.57 5.76 -13.76
N LYS A 111 -9.22 5.95 -14.91
CA LYS A 111 -10.60 6.45 -14.96
C LYS A 111 -11.59 5.37 -14.55
N ALA A 112 -11.35 4.13 -14.97
CA ALA A 112 -12.22 3.01 -14.63
C ALA A 112 -11.91 2.41 -13.26
N TYR A 113 -10.63 2.38 -12.88
CA TYR A 113 -10.09 1.58 -11.77
C TYR A 113 -9.38 2.41 -10.68
N GLY A 114 -9.49 3.74 -10.76
CA GLY A 114 -8.95 4.65 -9.78
C GLY A 114 -9.47 4.41 -8.37
N ASP A 115 -8.57 4.48 -7.38
CA ASP A 115 -8.95 4.51 -5.97
C ASP A 115 -9.74 5.78 -5.66
N ALA A 116 -10.88 5.67 -4.98
CA ALA A 116 -11.71 6.83 -4.66
C ALA A 116 -11.05 7.85 -3.72
N LEU A 117 -10.04 7.45 -2.94
CA LEU A 117 -9.29 8.31 -2.03
C LEU A 117 -7.98 8.85 -2.63
N LEU A 118 -7.39 8.12 -3.58
CA LEU A 118 -6.10 8.51 -4.20
C LEU A 118 -6.24 9.09 -5.62
N GLY A 119 -7.37 8.85 -6.30
CA GLY A 119 -7.65 9.34 -7.65
C GLY A 119 -6.94 8.58 -8.79
N ALA A 120 -6.22 7.51 -8.49
CA ALA A 120 -5.47 6.71 -9.46
C ALA A 120 -5.51 5.21 -9.12
N GLN A 121 -5.23 4.34 -10.09
CA GLN A 121 -5.22 2.90 -9.94
C GLN A 121 -3.96 2.46 -9.18
N ILE A 122 -4.03 2.62 -7.86
CA ILE A 122 -2.92 2.43 -6.94
C ILE A 122 -3.36 1.53 -5.78
N THR A 123 -2.51 0.59 -5.38
CA THR A 123 -2.68 -0.13 -4.11
C THR A 123 -1.71 0.46 -3.08
N GLY A 124 -2.17 1.28 -2.13
CA GLY A 124 -1.32 1.95 -1.13
C GLY A 124 -2.14 2.71 -0.07
N GLY A 125 -1.48 3.34 0.91
CA GLY A 125 -2.11 4.23 1.92
C GLY A 125 -3.24 3.60 2.74
N SER A 126 -3.22 2.27 2.88
CA SER A 126 -4.31 1.44 3.40
C SER A 126 -5.71 1.79 2.85
N THR A 127 -5.83 2.24 1.60
CA THR A 127 -7.10 2.71 1.03
C THR A 127 -7.98 1.59 0.47
N SER A 128 -7.45 0.38 0.27
CA SER A 128 -8.13 -0.66 -0.54
C SER A 128 -9.57 -0.95 -0.11
N VAL A 129 -9.83 -1.24 1.17
CA VAL A 129 -11.21 -1.41 1.66
C VAL A 129 -11.89 -0.06 1.91
N ARG A 130 -11.17 0.93 2.45
CA ARG A 130 -11.72 2.25 2.78
C ARG A 130 -12.37 2.95 1.58
N GLY A 131 -11.63 3.03 0.48
CA GLY A 131 -12.05 3.63 -0.79
C GLY A 131 -13.04 2.75 -1.56
N ALA A 132 -12.97 1.42 -1.40
CA ALA A 132 -13.86 0.49 -2.08
C ALA A 132 -15.18 0.22 -1.35
N TRP A 133 -15.28 0.53 -0.05
CA TRP A 133 -16.38 0.17 0.84
C TRP A 133 -17.75 0.49 0.24
N LYS A 134 -17.96 1.75 -0.12
CA LYS A 134 -19.20 2.22 -0.71
C LYS A 134 -19.27 1.92 -2.23
N PRO A 135 -18.26 2.26 -3.06
CA PRO A 135 -18.36 2.07 -4.50
C PRO A 135 -18.60 0.63 -4.95
N LEU A 136 -17.95 -0.36 -4.34
CA LEU A 136 -18.13 -1.77 -4.74
C LEU A 136 -19.46 -2.36 -4.27
N ARG A 137 -19.96 -1.89 -3.11
CA ARG A 137 -21.31 -2.26 -2.67
C ARG A 137 -22.38 -1.67 -3.61
N GLU A 138 -22.22 -0.41 -4.01
CA GLU A 138 -23.12 0.21 -5.00
C GLU A 138 -23.05 -0.50 -6.36
N ALA A 139 -21.87 -0.93 -6.79
CA ALA A 139 -21.69 -1.74 -7.99
C ALA A 139 -22.49 -3.05 -7.94
N GLY A 140 -22.37 -3.81 -6.84
CA GLY A 140 -23.11 -5.06 -6.65
C GLY A 140 -24.63 -4.85 -6.57
N ALA A 141 -25.07 -3.84 -5.81
CA ALA A 141 -26.48 -3.54 -5.63
C ALA A 141 -27.14 -3.05 -6.93
N ARG A 142 -26.43 -2.24 -7.73
CA ARG A 142 -26.91 -1.78 -9.04
C ARG A 142 -27.08 -2.94 -10.01
N ALA A 143 -26.11 -3.84 -10.08
CA ALA A 143 -26.20 -5.05 -10.90
C ALA A 143 -27.40 -5.92 -10.46
N ARG A 144 -27.57 -6.16 -9.16
CA ARG A 144 -28.75 -6.87 -8.60
C ARG A 144 -30.07 -6.22 -9.02
N MET A 145 -30.17 -4.88 -8.92
CA MET A 145 -31.39 -4.15 -9.30
C MET A 145 -31.72 -4.30 -10.79
N MET A 146 -30.71 -4.24 -11.68
CA MET A 146 -30.91 -4.44 -13.11
C MET A 146 -31.40 -5.85 -13.42
N LEU A 147 -30.83 -6.88 -12.77
CA LEU A 147 -31.25 -8.27 -12.94
C LEU A 147 -32.69 -8.48 -12.43
N ILE A 148 -33.03 -7.94 -11.26
CA ILE A 148 -34.40 -7.99 -10.73
C ILE A 148 -35.39 -7.31 -11.69
N GLN A 149 -35.03 -6.16 -12.25
CA GLN A 149 -35.88 -5.44 -13.20
C GLN A 149 -36.19 -6.30 -14.43
N VAL A 150 -35.17 -6.92 -15.04
CA VAL A 150 -35.35 -7.80 -16.21
C VAL A 150 -36.27 -8.98 -15.87
N ALA A 151 -36.05 -9.67 -14.76
CA ALA A 151 -36.88 -10.80 -14.36
C ALA A 151 -38.33 -10.38 -14.09
N ALA A 152 -38.54 -9.23 -13.44
CA ALA A 152 -39.86 -8.69 -13.17
C ALA A 152 -40.60 -8.33 -14.48
N ASP A 153 -39.90 -7.74 -15.44
CA ASP A 153 -40.44 -7.41 -16.77
C ASP A 153 -40.86 -8.67 -17.53
N GLU A 154 -40.02 -9.72 -17.52
CA GLU A 154 -40.34 -11.02 -18.14
C GLU A 154 -41.57 -11.68 -17.52
N TRP A 155 -41.66 -11.60 -16.20
CA TRP A 155 -42.76 -12.19 -15.43
C TRP A 155 -44.01 -11.32 -15.40
N LYS A 156 -43.94 -10.08 -15.90
CA LYS A 156 -45.00 -9.06 -15.85
C LYS A 156 -45.49 -8.82 -14.41
N VAL A 157 -44.54 -8.71 -13.48
CA VAL A 157 -44.79 -8.44 -12.06
C VAL A 157 -44.08 -7.15 -11.64
N ARG A 158 -44.33 -6.69 -10.41
CA ARG A 158 -43.64 -5.53 -9.87
C ARG A 158 -42.23 -5.93 -9.38
N PRO A 159 -41.17 -5.16 -9.64
CA PRO A 159 -39.82 -5.46 -9.14
C PRO A 159 -39.76 -5.67 -7.63
N GLU A 160 -40.59 -4.96 -6.86
CA GLU A 160 -40.63 -5.05 -5.40
C GLU A 160 -41.21 -6.37 -4.87
N THR A 161 -41.83 -7.19 -5.73
CA THR A 161 -42.26 -8.55 -5.38
C THR A 161 -41.21 -9.60 -5.73
N CYS A 162 -40.05 -9.18 -6.23
CA CYS A 162 -38.91 -10.02 -6.54
C CYS A 162 -37.73 -9.70 -5.61
N TYR A 163 -36.93 -10.71 -5.28
CA TYR A 163 -35.67 -10.54 -4.57
C TYR A 163 -34.59 -11.40 -5.21
N ALA A 164 -33.33 -11.12 -4.90
CA ALA A 164 -32.22 -11.93 -5.35
C ALA A 164 -31.69 -12.81 -4.22
N GLU A 165 -31.29 -14.02 -4.57
CA GLU A 165 -30.64 -14.95 -3.65
C GLU A 165 -29.84 -15.98 -4.44
N ASN A 166 -28.60 -16.24 -4.02
CA ASN A 166 -27.71 -17.29 -4.57
C ASN A 166 -27.52 -17.21 -6.10
N GLY A 167 -27.41 -16.01 -6.67
CA GLY A 167 -27.23 -15.81 -8.11
C GLY A 167 -28.50 -16.02 -8.94
N GLU A 168 -29.67 -15.95 -8.31
CA GLU A 168 -30.96 -16.09 -8.96
C GLU A 168 -31.88 -14.94 -8.53
N VAL A 169 -32.81 -14.55 -9.39
CA VAL A 169 -33.96 -13.72 -9.01
C VAL A 169 -35.14 -14.63 -8.68
N VAL A 170 -35.86 -14.31 -7.61
CA VAL A 170 -36.99 -15.08 -7.08
C VAL A 170 -38.22 -14.19 -6.96
N HIS A 171 -39.35 -14.60 -7.54
CA HIS A 171 -40.64 -13.93 -7.34
C HIS A 171 -41.34 -14.46 -6.09
N GLN A 172 -41.36 -13.66 -5.03
CA GLN A 172 -41.79 -14.06 -3.68
C GLN A 172 -43.21 -14.68 -3.63
N PRO A 173 -44.26 -14.12 -4.27
CA PRO A 173 -45.60 -14.70 -4.22
C PRO A 173 -45.75 -16.07 -4.89
N THR A 174 -44.90 -16.38 -5.88
CA THR A 174 -45.06 -17.62 -6.70
C THR A 174 -43.95 -18.64 -6.51
N GLY A 175 -42.80 -18.23 -5.95
CA GLY A 175 -41.61 -19.06 -5.85
C GLY A 175 -40.87 -19.32 -7.17
N ARG A 176 -41.29 -18.70 -8.29
CA ARG A 176 -40.56 -18.77 -9.58
C ARG A 176 -39.14 -18.21 -9.40
N ARG A 177 -38.15 -18.89 -9.98
CA ARG A 177 -36.73 -18.54 -9.94
C ARG A 177 -36.19 -18.44 -11.36
N VAL A 178 -35.21 -17.57 -11.58
CA VAL A 178 -34.46 -17.47 -12.82
C VAL A 178 -32.99 -17.16 -12.49
N PRO A 179 -32.02 -17.92 -13.02
CA PRO A 179 -30.61 -17.67 -12.77
C PRO A 179 -30.15 -16.39 -13.47
N TYR A 180 -29.15 -15.72 -12.92
CA TYR A 180 -28.63 -14.48 -13.50
C TYR A 180 -28.18 -14.64 -14.95
N GLY A 181 -27.58 -15.78 -15.31
CA GLY A 181 -27.11 -16.09 -16.67
C GLY A 181 -28.19 -15.91 -17.75
N ASP A 182 -29.46 -16.18 -17.43
CA ASP A 182 -30.57 -16.02 -18.37
C ASP A 182 -30.99 -14.55 -18.54
N LEU A 183 -30.62 -13.68 -17.60
CA LEU A 183 -31.01 -12.27 -17.54
C LEU A 183 -29.94 -11.32 -18.09
N VAL A 184 -28.67 -11.73 -18.08
CA VAL A 184 -27.51 -10.85 -18.30
C VAL A 184 -27.57 -10.10 -19.64
N GLU A 185 -27.98 -10.76 -20.73
CA GLU A 185 -28.05 -10.14 -22.06
C GLU A 185 -29.03 -8.97 -22.08
N LYS A 186 -30.21 -9.14 -21.49
CA LYS A 186 -31.23 -8.08 -21.41
C LYS A 186 -30.82 -7.01 -20.40
N ALA A 187 -30.24 -7.41 -19.27
CA ALA A 187 -29.76 -6.48 -18.26
C ALA A 187 -28.70 -5.53 -18.83
N SER A 188 -27.83 -6.00 -19.73
CA SER A 188 -26.80 -5.19 -20.41
C SER A 188 -27.34 -4.02 -21.24
N ARG A 189 -28.61 -4.08 -21.63
CA ARG A 189 -29.26 -3.06 -22.46
C ARG A 189 -30.04 -2.03 -21.64
N LEU A 190 -30.17 -2.26 -20.33
CA LEU A 190 -30.85 -1.32 -19.43
C LEU A 190 -29.92 -0.18 -19.02
N PRO A 191 -30.43 1.05 -18.89
CA PRO A 191 -29.67 2.10 -18.23
C PRO A 191 -29.46 1.74 -16.76
N ALA A 192 -28.25 1.99 -16.28
CA ALA A 192 -27.90 1.73 -14.89
C ALA A 192 -28.68 2.66 -13.95
N PRO A 193 -29.35 2.16 -12.89
CA PRO A 193 -30.07 3.01 -11.93
C PRO A 193 -29.19 4.09 -11.29
N SER A 194 -29.69 5.33 -11.26
CA SER A 194 -28.99 6.46 -10.64
C SER A 194 -29.04 6.41 -9.11
N ALA A 195 -30.19 6.01 -8.55
CA ALA A 195 -30.36 5.72 -7.13
C ALA A 195 -30.11 4.24 -6.85
N VAL A 196 -29.35 3.94 -5.79
CA VAL A 196 -29.03 2.58 -5.35
C VAL A 196 -29.30 2.48 -3.86
N THR A 197 -30.06 1.47 -3.46
CA THR A 197 -30.28 1.14 -2.05
C THR A 197 -29.33 0.01 -1.65
N LEU A 198 -28.42 0.32 -0.73
CA LEU A 198 -27.52 -0.67 -0.14
C LEU A 198 -28.21 -1.43 0.99
N LYS A 199 -27.76 -2.66 1.25
CA LYS A 199 -28.21 -3.43 2.41
C LYS A 199 -27.88 -2.71 3.73
N ASP A 200 -28.78 -2.83 4.70
CA ASP A 200 -28.48 -2.47 6.08
C ASP A 200 -27.43 -3.45 6.63
N PRO A 201 -26.41 -3.00 7.38
CA PRO A 201 -25.42 -3.90 7.95
C PRO A 201 -25.98 -5.07 8.78
N LYS A 202 -27.16 -4.93 9.38
CA LYS A 202 -27.82 -6.06 10.09
C LYS A 202 -28.27 -7.19 9.15
N ASP A 203 -28.43 -6.89 7.86
CA ASP A 203 -28.90 -7.82 6.83
C ASP A 203 -27.72 -8.48 6.09
N PHE A 204 -26.47 -8.20 6.49
CA PHE A 204 -25.29 -8.81 5.87
C PHE A 204 -25.22 -10.32 6.11
N LYS A 205 -24.98 -11.05 5.02
CA LYS A 205 -24.82 -12.51 5.03
C LYS A 205 -23.37 -12.94 5.13
N ILE A 206 -22.42 -12.20 4.54
CA ILE A 206 -20.99 -12.53 4.47
C ILE A 206 -20.08 -11.41 4.99
N ILE A 207 -20.43 -10.12 4.81
CA ILE A 207 -19.64 -9.02 5.39
C ILE A 207 -19.67 -9.13 6.93
N GLY A 208 -18.50 -9.00 7.58
CA GLY A 208 -18.36 -9.16 9.02
C GLY A 208 -18.14 -10.60 9.48
N LYS A 209 -18.17 -11.59 8.56
CA LYS A 209 -17.93 -13.00 8.87
C LYS A 209 -16.57 -13.47 8.36
N PRO A 210 -15.92 -14.42 9.06
CA PRO A 210 -14.68 -15.01 8.58
C PRO A 210 -14.97 -15.78 7.28
N VAL A 211 -14.32 -15.35 6.19
CA VAL A 211 -14.36 -16.02 4.89
C VAL A 211 -12.94 -16.43 4.53
N HIS A 212 -12.75 -17.69 4.17
CA HIS A 212 -11.45 -18.17 3.71
C HIS A 212 -11.02 -17.44 2.45
N ARG A 213 -9.72 -17.21 2.34
CA ARG A 213 -9.13 -16.49 1.23
C ARG A 213 -9.40 -17.19 -0.11
N LEU A 214 -10.01 -16.47 -1.04
CA LEU A 214 -10.33 -16.98 -2.39
C LEU A 214 -9.07 -17.34 -3.18
N ASP A 215 -7.96 -16.66 -2.89
CA ASP A 215 -6.67 -16.86 -3.54
C ASP A 215 -5.79 -17.92 -2.83
N ALA A 216 -6.19 -18.43 -1.66
CA ALA A 216 -5.40 -19.41 -0.91
C ALA A 216 -5.17 -20.74 -1.63
N PRO A 217 -6.17 -21.37 -2.29
CA PRO A 217 -5.97 -22.66 -2.94
C PRO A 217 -4.80 -22.67 -3.93
N SER A 218 -4.69 -21.62 -4.75
CA SER A 218 -3.59 -21.48 -5.72
C SER A 218 -2.21 -21.27 -5.06
N LYS A 219 -2.17 -20.58 -3.92
CA LYS A 219 -0.94 -20.29 -3.18
C LYS A 219 -0.39 -21.51 -2.46
N VAL A 220 -1.26 -22.36 -1.91
CA VAL A 220 -0.83 -23.54 -1.13
C VAL A 220 -0.49 -24.75 -2.01
N ASN A 221 -0.97 -24.80 -3.25
CA ASN A 221 -0.67 -25.90 -4.19
C ASN A 221 0.38 -25.54 -5.25
N GLY A 222 0.96 -24.33 -5.20
CA GLY A 222 2.02 -23.87 -6.12
C GLY A 222 1.54 -23.50 -7.53
N THR A 223 0.23 -23.29 -7.74
CA THR A 223 -0.32 -22.86 -9.03
C THR A 223 -0.53 -21.35 -9.15
N ALA A 224 -0.40 -20.61 -8.04
CA ALA A 224 -0.39 -19.15 -8.06
C ALA A 224 0.78 -18.61 -8.89
N GLU A 225 0.50 -17.69 -9.80
CA GLU A 225 1.52 -17.03 -10.62
C GLU A 225 1.89 -15.66 -10.05
N PHE A 226 3.14 -15.51 -9.64
CA PHE A 226 3.77 -14.23 -9.30
C PHE A 226 4.53 -13.68 -10.51
N GLY A 227 4.90 -12.39 -10.48
CA GLY A 227 5.68 -11.77 -11.57
C GLY A 227 6.94 -12.57 -11.92
N ILE A 228 7.61 -13.13 -10.92
CA ILE A 228 8.84 -13.92 -11.12
C ILE A 228 8.59 -15.28 -11.79
N ASP A 229 7.36 -15.81 -11.77
CA ASP A 229 7.05 -17.14 -12.32
C ASP A 229 6.84 -17.12 -13.84
N VAL A 230 6.56 -15.93 -14.39
CA VAL A 230 6.19 -15.72 -15.80
C VAL A 230 7.16 -16.44 -16.75
N LYS A 231 6.64 -17.21 -17.69
CA LYS A 231 7.44 -17.80 -18.77
C LYS A 231 6.74 -17.50 -20.09
N VAL A 232 7.44 -16.82 -20.98
CA VAL A 232 6.98 -16.57 -22.35
C VAL A 232 7.94 -17.25 -23.34
N PRO A 233 7.47 -17.64 -24.54
CA PRO A 233 8.32 -18.25 -25.55
C PRO A 233 9.57 -17.42 -25.84
N ASP A 234 10.69 -18.11 -26.07
CA ASP A 234 11.99 -17.52 -26.43
C ASP A 234 12.61 -16.54 -25.40
N MET A 235 12.00 -16.44 -24.21
CA MET A 235 12.47 -15.58 -23.13
C MET A 235 13.90 -15.92 -22.69
N LYS A 236 14.72 -14.88 -22.50
CA LYS A 236 16.01 -14.96 -21.81
C LYS A 236 15.93 -14.35 -20.41
N ILE A 237 16.93 -14.65 -19.58
CA ILE A 237 17.02 -14.11 -18.22
C ILE A 237 18.17 -13.11 -18.16
N ALA A 238 17.92 -11.95 -17.58
CA ALA A 238 18.93 -10.97 -17.25
C ALA A 238 19.08 -10.84 -15.73
N THR A 239 20.31 -10.65 -15.27
CA THR A 239 20.58 -10.14 -13.92
C THR A 239 21.55 -8.97 -14.02
N VAL A 240 21.55 -8.10 -13.01
CA VAL A 240 22.17 -6.78 -13.07
C VAL A 240 23.18 -6.60 -11.94
N SER A 241 24.18 -5.76 -12.21
CA SER A 241 25.05 -5.13 -11.22
C SER A 241 25.00 -3.63 -11.47
N ALA A 242 24.39 -2.89 -10.56
CA ALA A 242 24.37 -1.44 -10.54
C ALA A 242 25.66 -0.88 -9.93
N SER A 243 25.90 0.41 -10.17
CA SER A 243 26.97 1.15 -9.53
C SER A 243 26.88 0.97 -8.01
N PRO A 244 27.96 0.53 -7.33
CA PRO A 244 27.93 0.32 -5.89
C PRO A 244 27.70 1.59 -5.07
N VAL A 245 27.96 2.75 -5.67
CA VAL A 245 27.67 4.07 -5.10
C VAL A 245 26.55 4.71 -5.92
N PHE A 246 25.50 5.19 -5.25
CA PHE A 246 24.42 5.93 -5.90
C PHE A 246 24.98 7.16 -6.63
N GLY A 247 24.51 7.41 -7.86
CA GLY A 247 25.03 8.48 -8.71
C GLY A 247 26.32 8.15 -9.47
N GLY A 248 26.98 7.02 -9.16
CA GLY A 248 28.16 6.55 -9.89
C GLY A 248 27.86 6.10 -11.33
N LYS A 249 28.91 6.05 -12.15
CA LYS A 249 28.82 5.81 -13.60
C LYS A 249 29.72 4.68 -14.08
N LEU A 250 29.27 3.95 -15.09
CA LEU A 250 30.05 2.92 -15.75
C LEU A 250 31.18 3.55 -16.56
N VAL A 251 32.42 3.18 -16.25
CA VAL A 251 33.60 3.59 -17.03
C VAL A 251 33.89 2.55 -18.10
N SER A 252 34.01 1.29 -17.70
CA SER A 252 34.32 0.20 -18.62
C SER A 252 33.85 -1.16 -18.11
N VAL A 253 33.69 -2.10 -19.04
CA VAL A 253 33.40 -3.51 -18.75
C VAL A 253 34.26 -4.38 -19.66
N ASP A 254 34.94 -5.36 -19.06
CA ASP A 254 35.57 -6.48 -19.76
C ASP A 254 34.71 -7.74 -19.53
N ASP A 255 34.17 -8.27 -20.63
CA ASP A 255 33.27 -9.42 -20.69
C ASP A 255 33.93 -10.69 -21.25
N SER A 256 35.26 -10.69 -21.40
CA SER A 256 36.00 -11.78 -22.03
C SER A 256 35.84 -13.13 -21.32
N GLU A 257 35.79 -13.16 -19.99
CA GLU A 257 35.56 -14.38 -19.21
C GLU A 257 34.08 -14.79 -19.22
N ALA A 258 33.15 -13.83 -19.18
CA ALA A 258 31.72 -14.09 -19.25
C ALA A 258 31.32 -14.80 -20.56
N LYS A 259 31.92 -14.38 -21.69
CA LYS A 259 31.70 -15.00 -23.02
C LYS A 259 32.06 -16.48 -23.09
N LYS A 260 32.86 -17.00 -22.17
CA LYS A 260 33.25 -18.42 -22.12
C LYS A 260 32.20 -19.30 -21.40
N ILE A 261 31.24 -18.69 -20.72
CA ILE A 261 30.24 -19.40 -19.94
C ILE A 261 29.11 -19.88 -20.84
N GLN A 262 28.83 -21.18 -20.80
CA GLN A 262 27.74 -21.76 -21.57
C GLN A 262 26.40 -21.13 -21.17
N GLY A 263 25.67 -20.66 -22.18
CA GLY A 263 24.38 -19.97 -22.02
C GLY A 263 24.49 -18.45 -21.91
N PHE A 264 25.70 -17.87 -21.88
CA PHE A 264 25.89 -16.44 -22.06
C PHE A 264 25.35 -15.98 -23.41
N GLN A 265 24.61 -14.87 -23.42
CA GLN A 265 24.11 -14.26 -24.66
C GLN A 265 24.79 -12.92 -24.92
N GLN A 266 24.68 -11.97 -23.99
CA GLN A 266 25.25 -10.64 -24.17
C GLN A 266 25.34 -9.84 -22.87
N VAL A 267 26.19 -8.81 -22.88
CA VAL A 267 26.24 -7.76 -21.85
C VAL A 267 25.56 -6.51 -22.38
N ILE A 268 24.60 -5.99 -21.62
CA ILE A 268 23.96 -4.70 -21.84
C ILE A 268 24.53 -3.68 -20.85
N LYS A 269 24.88 -2.50 -21.36
CA LYS A 269 25.46 -1.41 -20.59
C LYS A 269 24.41 -0.31 -20.43
N LEU A 270 24.21 0.14 -19.20
CA LEU A 270 23.49 1.36 -18.84
C LEU A 270 24.49 2.31 -18.17
N ASP A 271 24.12 3.58 -18.03
CA ASP A 271 25.01 4.59 -17.43
C ASP A 271 25.43 4.23 -15.99
N ASN A 272 24.52 3.63 -15.23
CA ASN A 272 24.71 3.30 -13.81
C ASN A 272 24.58 1.79 -13.52
N ALA A 273 24.51 0.93 -14.53
CA ALA A 273 24.33 -0.51 -14.34
C ALA A 273 24.87 -1.34 -15.53
N VAL A 274 25.24 -2.58 -15.25
CA VAL A 274 25.56 -3.60 -16.26
C VAL A 274 24.60 -4.76 -16.08
N ALA A 275 23.96 -5.19 -17.18
CA ALA A 275 23.11 -6.36 -17.19
C ALA A 275 23.73 -7.47 -18.03
N VAL A 276 23.70 -8.71 -17.54
CA VAL A 276 24.08 -9.90 -18.31
C VAL A 276 22.82 -10.68 -18.66
N ILE A 277 22.63 -10.89 -19.96
CA ILE A 277 21.57 -11.72 -20.51
C ILE A 277 22.13 -13.12 -20.80
N ALA A 278 21.38 -14.14 -20.38
CA ALA A 278 21.73 -15.54 -20.60
C ALA A 278 20.47 -16.41 -20.80
N ASP A 279 20.67 -17.65 -21.21
CA ASP A 279 19.60 -18.64 -21.43
C ASP A 279 18.85 -19.02 -20.14
N HIS A 280 19.50 -18.91 -18.99
CA HIS A 280 18.92 -19.21 -17.69
C HIS A 280 19.64 -18.45 -16.57
N MET A 281 19.00 -18.36 -15.40
CA MET A 281 19.48 -17.54 -14.28
C MET A 281 20.88 -17.94 -13.80
N TRP A 282 21.21 -19.23 -13.78
CA TRP A 282 22.55 -19.68 -13.39
C TRP A 282 23.66 -19.14 -14.30
N ALA A 283 23.49 -19.22 -15.62
CA ALA A 283 24.46 -18.68 -16.58
C ALA A 283 24.54 -17.15 -16.47
N ALA A 284 23.42 -16.47 -16.25
CA ALA A 284 23.38 -15.02 -16.05
C ALA A 284 24.22 -14.62 -14.82
N LYS A 285 24.01 -15.28 -13.68
CA LYS A 285 24.76 -15.02 -12.44
C LYS A 285 26.25 -15.32 -12.57
N GLN A 286 26.61 -16.47 -13.14
CA GLN A 286 28.02 -16.85 -13.33
C GLN A 286 28.73 -15.88 -14.27
N SER A 287 28.05 -15.45 -15.33
CA SER A 287 28.60 -14.50 -16.30
C SER A 287 28.73 -13.09 -15.73
N LEU A 288 27.75 -12.62 -14.94
CA LEU A 288 27.85 -11.33 -14.23
C LEU A 288 29.04 -11.33 -13.26
N ALA A 289 29.22 -12.42 -12.50
CA ALA A 289 30.35 -12.55 -11.58
C ALA A 289 31.72 -12.62 -12.28
N ALA A 290 31.76 -13.02 -13.55
CA ALA A 290 32.98 -13.07 -14.36
C ALA A 290 33.34 -11.74 -15.03
N LEU A 291 32.44 -10.74 -14.99
CA LEU A 291 32.73 -9.41 -15.53
C LEU A 291 33.77 -8.68 -14.68
N LYS A 292 34.65 -7.94 -15.34
CA LYS A 292 35.49 -6.93 -14.68
C LYS A 292 34.91 -5.57 -14.99
N ILE A 293 34.24 -4.98 -14.00
CA ILE A 293 33.54 -3.70 -14.13
C ILE A 293 34.36 -2.62 -13.45
N THR A 294 34.58 -1.51 -14.14
CA THR A 294 35.18 -0.30 -13.55
C THR A 294 34.10 0.77 -13.42
N TRP A 295 33.91 1.23 -12.19
CA TRP A 295 32.97 2.30 -11.84
C TRP A 295 33.73 3.59 -11.52
N ASP A 296 33.13 4.71 -11.89
CA ASP A 296 33.41 6.01 -11.28
C ASP A 296 32.36 6.21 -10.17
N ASP A 297 32.80 6.13 -8.92
CA ASP A 297 31.91 6.25 -7.75
C ASP A 297 31.35 7.68 -7.56
N GLY A 298 31.84 8.66 -8.33
CA GLY A 298 31.28 10.00 -8.40
C GLY A 298 31.39 10.80 -7.10
N GLU A 299 30.50 11.79 -6.95
CA GLU A 299 30.52 12.76 -5.84
C GLU A 299 30.20 12.15 -4.47
N HIS A 300 29.62 10.95 -4.42
CA HIS A 300 29.17 10.29 -3.19
C HIS A 300 30.13 9.20 -2.70
N ALA A 301 31.31 9.06 -3.32
CA ALA A 301 32.33 8.08 -2.91
C ALA A 301 32.81 8.22 -1.45
N GLY A 302 32.66 9.40 -0.85
CA GLY A 302 33.00 9.66 0.57
C GLY A 302 31.83 9.56 1.55
N PHE A 303 30.61 9.23 1.10
CA PHE A 303 29.42 9.22 1.95
C PHE A 303 29.45 8.05 2.97
N SER A 304 29.06 8.30 4.21
CA SER A 304 28.97 7.27 5.25
C SER A 304 27.78 7.48 6.18
N SER A 305 27.40 6.45 6.94
CA SER A 305 26.41 6.59 8.02
C SER A 305 26.82 7.60 9.09
N ALA A 306 28.12 7.90 9.24
CA ALA A 306 28.60 8.94 10.15
C ALA A 306 28.32 10.34 9.58
N SER A 307 28.73 10.59 8.33
CA SER A 307 28.51 11.89 7.68
C SER A 307 27.02 12.20 7.50
N LEU A 308 26.19 11.19 7.17
CA LEU A 308 24.73 11.32 7.10
C LEU A 308 24.16 11.88 8.40
N ARG A 309 24.57 11.32 9.54
CA ARG A 309 24.02 11.68 10.85
C ARG A 309 24.42 13.08 11.27
N GLU A 310 25.67 13.45 11.00
CA GLU A 310 26.15 14.82 11.24
C GLU A 310 25.40 15.83 10.37
N ASP A 311 25.19 15.50 9.10
CA ASP A 311 24.51 16.36 8.13
C ASP A 311 23.03 16.57 8.46
N ILE A 312 22.27 15.50 8.74
CA ILE A 312 20.85 15.62 9.09
C ILE A 312 20.65 16.28 10.46
N ALA A 313 21.53 16.04 11.44
CA ALA A 313 21.48 16.72 12.72
C ALA A 313 21.70 18.23 12.55
N LYS A 314 22.65 18.63 11.70
CA LYS A 314 22.86 20.04 11.35
C LYS A 314 21.66 20.63 10.59
N ALA A 315 21.07 19.89 9.66
CA ALA A 315 19.88 20.33 8.94
C ALA A 315 18.69 20.59 9.89
N SER A 316 18.57 19.81 10.96
CA SER A 316 17.52 19.97 11.98
C SER A 316 17.61 21.25 12.83
N GLU A 317 18.68 22.05 12.67
CA GLU A 317 18.78 23.38 13.30
C GLU A 317 18.02 24.47 12.53
N ALA A 318 17.62 24.18 11.29
CA ALA A 318 16.86 25.10 10.45
C ALA A 318 15.42 25.25 10.93
N LYS A 319 14.79 26.37 10.57
CA LYS A 319 13.34 26.55 10.79
C LYS A 319 12.55 25.68 9.81
N GLY A 320 11.62 24.87 10.33
CA GLY A 320 10.77 24.01 9.52
C GLY A 320 9.56 24.71 8.89
N ALA A 321 9.01 24.06 7.87
CA ALA A 321 7.68 24.35 7.33
C ALA A 321 6.60 23.92 8.33
N VAL A 322 5.65 24.79 8.63
CA VAL A 322 4.67 24.55 9.71
C VAL A 322 3.57 23.60 9.21
N ALA A 323 3.52 22.40 9.79
CA ALA A 323 2.50 21.41 9.51
C ALA A 323 1.27 21.55 10.43
N LYS A 324 1.48 21.93 11.70
CA LYS A 324 0.40 22.19 12.66
C LYS A 324 0.79 23.28 13.65
N ASN A 325 -0.16 24.16 13.94
CA ASN A 325 -0.01 25.17 14.99
C ASN A 325 -1.36 25.37 15.71
N THR A 326 -1.42 24.97 16.97
CA THR A 326 -2.58 25.14 17.85
C THR A 326 -2.09 25.77 19.15
N GLY A 327 -2.65 26.91 19.55
CA GLY A 327 -2.15 27.66 20.70
C GLY A 327 -0.77 28.30 20.44
N ASN A 328 0.08 28.36 21.47
CA ASN A 328 1.45 28.92 21.38
C ASN A 328 2.47 27.97 22.03
N ALA A 329 2.67 26.79 21.45
CA ALA A 329 3.57 25.79 22.05
C ALA A 329 5.02 26.30 22.20
N PRO A 330 5.64 26.96 21.19
CA PRO A 330 7.01 27.46 21.32
C PRO A 330 7.17 28.48 22.46
N GLY A 331 6.21 29.41 22.59
CA GLY A 331 6.23 30.40 23.67
C GLY A 331 6.05 29.78 25.05
N VAL A 332 5.11 28.84 25.19
CA VAL A 332 4.85 28.15 26.47
C VAL A 332 6.07 27.29 26.88
N ILE A 333 6.71 26.60 25.94
CA ILE A 333 7.93 25.81 26.19
C ILE A 333 9.08 26.73 26.60
N ALA A 334 9.27 27.87 25.93
CA ALA A 334 10.34 28.81 26.25
C ALA A 334 10.20 29.41 27.67
N SER A 335 8.96 29.59 28.17
CA SER A 335 8.69 30.13 29.50
C SER A 335 8.51 29.09 30.61
N ALA A 336 8.57 27.80 30.30
CA ALA A 336 8.22 26.75 31.25
C ALA A 336 9.37 26.44 32.23
N ASP A 337 9.04 26.37 33.53
CA ASP A 337 9.99 25.94 34.57
C ASP A 337 10.34 24.44 34.46
N LYS A 338 9.38 23.62 34.01
CA LYS A 338 9.55 22.19 33.80
C LYS A 338 9.33 21.84 32.33
N LYS A 339 10.37 21.27 31.72
CA LYS A 339 10.35 20.78 30.35
C LYS A 339 11.02 19.42 30.21
N LEU A 340 10.63 18.69 29.18
CA LEU A 340 11.30 17.48 28.71
C LEU A 340 11.66 17.69 27.24
N GLU A 341 12.87 17.30 26.86
CA GLU A 341 13.39 17.40 25.49
C GLU A 341 14.09 16.10 25.13
N ALA A 342 13.93 15.66 23.89
CA ALA A 342 14.56 14.46 23.36
C ALA A 342 14.82 14.58 21.86
N VAL A 343 15.83 13.86 21.39
CA VAL A 343 16.09 13.61 19.98
C VAL A 343 15.81 12.15 19.69
N TYR A 344 15.09 11.87 18.60
CA TYR A 344 14.85 10.53 18.10
C TYR A 344 15.48 10.33 16.73
N GLU A 345 16.11 9.17 16.52
CA GLU A 345 16.78 8.80 15.27
C GLU A 345 16.21 7.48 14.74
N LEU A 346 15.80 7.46 13.47
CA LEU A 346 15.33 6.25 12.79
C LEU A 346 16.18 5.99 11.55
N PRO A 347 16.67 4.75 11.34
CA PRO A 347 17.59 4.43 10.26
C PRO A 347 16.85 4.23 8.93
N PHE A 348 17.63 4.20 7.84
CA PHE A 348 17.15 3.67 6.57
C PHE A 348 16.74 2.21 6.70
N LEU A 349 15.64 1.80 6.06
CA LEU A 349 15.20 0.40 6.02
C LEU A 349 14.98 -0.09 4.60
N ALA A 350 15.47 -1.30 4.33
CA ALA A 350 15.08 -2.08 3.17
C ALA A 350 13.75 -2.80 3.41
N HIS A 351 13.01 -3.01 2.33
CA HIS A 351 11.74 -3.74 2.31
C HIS A 351 11.93 -5.24 2.50
N ALA A 352 13.00 -5.76 1.91
CA ALA A 352 13.40 -7.15 1.95
C ALA A 352 12.24 -8.12 1.63
N THR A 353 11.53 -7.86 0.52
CA THR A 353 10.42 -8.70 0.05
C THR A 353 10.91 -10.13 -0.23
N MET A 354 10.04 -11.13 0.01
CA MET A 354 10.42 -12.53 -0.19
C MET A 354 10.69 -12.84 -1.66
N GLU A 355 9.86 -12.31 -2.56
CA GLU A 355 10.13 -12.26 -4.00
C GLU A 355 11.06 -11.07 -4.29
N PRO A 356 12.29 -11.31 -4.83
CA PRO A 356 13.16 -10.23 -5.28
C PRO A 356 12.56 -9.46 -6.46
N ILE A 357 13.04 -8.23 -6.65
CA ILE A 357 12.66 -7.41 -7.80
C ILE A 357 12.85 -8.16 -9.12
N ASN A 358 11.80 -8.12 -9.92
CA ASN A 358 11.74 -8.76 -11.22
C ASN A 358 10.75 -8.05 -12.15
N CYS A 359 11.03 -8.10 -13.45
CA CYS A 359 10.15 -7.60 -14.51
C CYS A 359 10.47 -8.32 -15.82
N THR A 360 9.46 -8.88 -16.49
CA THR A 360 9.60 -9.46 -17.82
C THR A 360 9.09 -8.48 -18.86
N VAL A 361 9.88 -8.18 -19.88
CA VAL A 361 9.56 -7.18 -20.90
C VAL A 361 9.84 -7.73 -22.29
N HIS A 362 8.95 -7.45 -23.24
CA HIS A 362 9.16 -7.67 -24.66
C HIS A 362 8.81 -6.40 -25.43
N VAL A 363 9.83 -5.74 -25.99
CA VAL A 363 9.67 -4.55 -26.81
C VAL A 363 9.70 -4.95 -28.28
N GLN A 364 8.70 -4.51 -29.05
CA GLN A 364 8.57 -4.66 -30.49
C GLN A 364 8.32 -3.28 -31.11
N ASP A 365 8.44 -3.17 -32.43
CA ASP A 365 8.28 -1.89 -33.15
C ASP A 365 6.90 -1.25 -32.95
N ASP A 366 5.85 -2.06 -32.73
CA ASP A 366 4.46 -1.61 -32.62
C ASP A 366 3.80 -1.92 -31.27
N GLY A 367 4.58 -2.40 -30.29
CA GLY A 367 4.05 -2.80 -28.98
C GLY A 367 5.09 -3.14 -27.93
N CYS A 368 4.69 -3.04 -26.67
CA CYS A 368 5.51 -3.44 -25.53
C CYS A 368 4.65 -4.25 -24.55
N ASP A 369 5.03 -5.49 -24.28
CA ASP A 369 4.38 -6.35 -23.31
C ASP A 369 5.24 -6.44 -22.04
N ILE A 370 4.63 -6.17 -20.88
CA ILE A 370 5.30 -6.16 -19.58
C ILE A 370 4.53 -7.07 -18.64
N TRP A 371 5.19 -8.12 -18.14
CA TRP A 371 4.66 -8.96 -17.06
C TRP A 371 5.39 -8.63 -15.77
N VAL A 372 4.63 -8.13 -14.80
CA VAL A 372 5.20 -7.59 -13.57
C VAL A 372 4.19 -7.73 -12.43
N GLY A 373 4.71 -7.83 -11.23
CA GLY A 373 3.95 -7.52 -10.04
C GLY A 373 4.13 -6.04 -9.66
N THR A 374 3.12 -5.20 -9.86
CA THR A 374 3.16 -3.77 -9.47
C THR A 374 1.89 -3.28 -8.75
N GLN A 375 2.08 -2.34 -7.83
CA GLN A 375 0.99 -1.62 -7.16
C GLN A 375 0.46 -0.42 -7.97
N VAL A 376 1.15 -0.03 -9.06
CA VAL A 376 0.88 1.19 -9.86
C VAL A 376 0.89 0.89 -11.38
N PRO A 377 -0.01 0.02 -11.88
CA PRO A 377 0.04 -0.45 -13.27
C PRO A 377 0.00 0.66 -14.33
N VAL A 378 -0.77 1.73 -14.11
CA VAL A 378 -0.84 2.87 -15.05
C VAL A 378 0.48 3.65 -15.09
N VAL A 379 1.11 3.88 -13.94
CA VAL A 379 2.42 4.55 -13.87
C VAL A 379 3.50 3.71 -14.56
N ALA A 380 3.50 2.39 -14.34
CA ALA A 380 4.41 1.47 -15.02
C ALA A 380 4.21 1.52 -16.56
N GLN A 381 2.95 1.56 -17.02
CA GLN A 381 2.61 1.71 -18.44
C GLN A 381 3.13 3.02 -19.02
N MET A 382 2.93 4.14 -18.31
CA MET A 382 3.39 5.46 -18.73
C MET A 382 4.92 5.54 -18.84
N VAL A 383 5.65 5.03 -17.85
CA VAL A 383 7.13 5.00 -17.86
C VAL A 383 7.64 4.18 -19.02
N ALA A 384 7.06 3.01 -19.28
CA ALA A 384 7.43 2.18 -20.42
C ALA A 384 7.13 2.86 -21.76
N ALA A 385 5.98 3.53 -21.90
CA ALA A 385 5.62 4.29 -23.10
C ALA A 385 6.63 5.42 -23.36
N GLN A 386 6.99 6.18 -22.31
CA GLN A 386 8.00 7.25 -22.40
C GLN A 386 9.37 6.70 -22.84
N LEU A 387 9.83 5.60 -22.24
CA LEU A 387 11.14 5.03 -22.56
C LEU A 387 11.19 4.41 -23.95
N THR A 388 10.10 3.77 -24.40
CA THR A 388 10.03 3.13 -25.73
C THR A 388 9.73 4.12 -26.84
N GLY A 389 9.07 5.24 -26.54
CA GLY A 389 8.53 6.17 -27.53
C GLY A 389 7.21 5.69 -28.15
N LEU A 390 6.65 4.59 -27.67
CA LEU A 390 5.36 4.06 -28.12
C LEU A 390 4.20 4.87 -27.51
N ALA A 391 3.06 4.88 -28.19
CA ALA A 391 1.82 5.35 -27.58
C ALA A 391 1.45 4.48 -26.37
N GLN A 392 0.85 5.07 -25.34
CA GLN A 392 0.57 4.37 -24.08
C GLN A 392 -0.35 3.15 -24.27
N ASP A 393 -1.30 3.21 -25.19
CA ASP A 393 -2.21 2.10 -25.54
C ASP A 393 -1.52 0.94 -26.29
N LYS A 394 -0.28 1.14 -26.75
CA LYS A 394 0.59 0.08 -27.30
C LYS A 394 1.43 -0.63 -26.24
N VAL A 395 1.40 -0.15 -24.99
CA VAL A 395 2.04 -0.79 -23.86
C VAL A 395 1.01 -1.60 -23.08
N ARG A 396 1.21 -2.91 -23.00
CA ARG A 396 0.35 -3.85 -22.29
C ARG A 396 1.00 -4.28 -20.98
N ILE A 397 0.31 -4.01 -19.87
CA ILE A 397 0.72 -4.49 -18.55
C ILE A 397 -0.08 -5.74 -18.19
N HIS A 398 0.63 -6.84 -17.99
CA HIS A 398 0.13 -8.10 -17.45
C HIS A 398 0.49 -8.12 -15.96
N ASN A 399 -0.40 -7.62 -15.11
CA ASN A 399 -0.13 -7.54 -13.68
C ASN A 399 -0.35 -8.91 -13.00
N HIS A 400 0.55 -9.29 -12.10
CA HIS A 400 0.52 -10.57 -11.37
C HIS A 400 0.46 -10.37 -9.85
N LEU A 401 0.36 -11.48 -9.10
CA LEU A 401 0.51 -11.47 -7.64
C LEU A 401 1.91 -11.00 -7.23
N LEU A 402 2.02 -10.49 -5.99
CA LEU A 402 3.27 -10.03 -5.40
C LEU A 402 3.74 -10.95 -4.26
N GLY A 403 5.01 -11.34 -4.26
CA GLY A 403 5.66 -12.01 -3.13
C GLY A 403 6.14 -11.04 -2.05
N GLY A 404 5.28 -10.06 -1.72
CA GLY A 404 5.57 -8.92 -0.86
C GLY A 404 5.71 -7.62 -1.66
N GLY A 405 5.13 -6.54 -1.14
CA GLY A 405 5.29 -5.19 -1.69
C GLY A 405 5.84 -4.25 -0.64
N PHE A 406 5.14 -4.11 0.49
CA PHE A 406 5.58 -3.34 1.66
C PHE A 406 5.99 -1.89 1.37
N GLY A 407 5.59 -1.32 0.22
CA GLY A 407 6.04 -0.01 -0.27
C GLY A 407 6.91 -0.12 -1.53
N ARG A 408 7.81 -1.11 -1.60
CA ARG A 408 8.75 -1.33 -2.72
C ARG A 408 8.09 -1.35 -4.09
N ARG A 409 6.92 -1.98 -4.21
CA ARG A 409 6.23 -2.21 -5.50
C ARG A 409 5.32 -1.04 -5.92
N LEU A 410 5.34 0.08 -5.20
CA LEU A 410 4.88 1.38 -5.68
C LEU A 410 5.90 2.04 -6.62
N GLU A 411 7.17 1.64 -6.51
CA GLU A 411 8.24 2.17 -7.35
C GLU A 411 8.29 1.47 -8.71
N VAL A 412 8.69 2.23 -9.72
CA VAL A 412 8.75 1.79 -11.13
C VAL A 412 10.16 1.85 -11.70
N ASP A 413 11.17 2.06 -10.85
CA ASP A 413 12.60 2.05 -11.19
C ASP A 413 13.03 0.73 -11.83
N SER A 414 12.56 -0.38 -11.28
CA SER A 414 12.83 -1.72 -11.83
C SER A 414 12.17 -1.94 -13.20
N VAL A 415 10.98 -1.38 -13.42
CA VAL A 415 10.30 -1.41 -14.73
C VAL A 415 11.09 -0.56 -15.73
N ALA A 416 11.50 0.64 -15.33
CA ALA A 416 12.30 1.53 -16.17
C ALA A 416 13.62 0.88 -16.60
N GLN A 417 14.34 0.24 -15.66
CA GLN A 417 15.58 -0.47 -15.94
C GLN A 417 15.33 -1.66 -16.86
N ALA A 418 14.30 -2.47 -16.60
CA ALA A 418 13.97 -3.63 -17.42
C ALA A 418 13.59 -3.25 -18.86
N VAL A 419 12.80 -2.19 -19.04
CA VAL A 419 12.48 -1.65 -20.37
C VAL A 419 13.74 -1.14 -21.07
N SER A 420 14.63 -0.44 -20.35
CA SER A 420 15.89 0.08 -20.91
C SER A 420 16.83 -1.04 -21.38
N ILE A 421 16.82 -2.19 -20.70
CA ILE A 421 17.54 -3.40 -21.12
C ILE A 421 16.84 -4.04 -22.32
N ALA A 422 15.52 -4.23 -22.24
CA ALA A 422 14.73 -4.92 -23.26
C ALA A 422 14.73 -4.21 -24.62
N LYS A 423 14.82 -2.88 -24.65
CA LYS A 423 14.96 -2.09 -25.88
C LYS A 423 16.20 -2.42 -26.72
N GLN A 424 17.18 -3.12 -26.15
CA GLN A 424 18.44 -3.42 -26.82
C GLN A 424 18.46 -4.85 -27.40
N VAL A 425 17.33 -5.56 -27.33
CA VAL A 425 17.21 -6.96 -27.75
C VAL A 425 15.90 -7.20 -28.50
N ASN A 426 15.85 -8.25 -29.32
CA ASN A 426 14.68 -8.59 -30.15
C ASN A 426 13.89 -9.80 -29.62
N PHE A 427 14.02 -10.11 -28.32
CA PHE A 427 13.35 -11.22 -27.67
C PHE A 427 12.87 -10.82 -26.26
N PRO A 428 11.89 -11.50 -25.67
CA PRO A 428 11.47 -11.23 -24.30
C PRO A 428 12.63 -11.44 -23.31
N VAL A 429 12.78 -10.53 -22.36
CA VAL A 429 13.79 -10.65 -21.30
C VAL A 429 13.15 -10.49 -19.93
N LYS A 430 13.41 -11.46 -19.04
CA LYS A 430 13.10 -11.35 -17.62
C LYS A 430 14.31 -10.82 -16.89
N VAL A 431 14.21 -9.58 -16.41
CA VAL A 431 15.23 -8.98 -15.54
C VAL A 431 14.92 -9.37 -14.10
N VAL A 432 15.90 -9.95 -13.41
CA VAL A 432 15.82 -10.35 -12.00
C VAL A 432 16.98 -9.75 -11.24
N TRP A 433 16.68 -8.97 -10.21
CA TRP A 433 17.67 -8.52 -9.25
C TRP A 433 17.99 -9.69 -8.32
N THR A 434 19.28 -9.91 -8.06
CA THR A 434 19.67 -10.83 -6.99
C THR A 434 19.21 -10.24 -5.65
N ARG A 435 19.16 -11.04 -4.58
CA ARG A 435 18.79 -10.50 -3.27
C ARG A 435 19.80 -9.47 -2.80
N GLU A 436 21.08 -9.70 -3.09
CA GLU A 436 22.17 -8.78 -2.83
C GLU A 436 21.93 -7.43 -3.50
N GLU A 437 21.63 -7.45 -4.80
CA GLU A 437 21.27 -6.26 -5.56
C GLU A 437 20.00 -5.57 -5.02
N ASP A 438 18.97 -6.34 -4.69
CA ASP A 438 17.70 -5.84 -4.16
C ASP A 438 17.85 -5.12 -2.81
N ILE A 439 18.70 -5.61 -1.92
CA ILE A 439 18.97 -4.93 -0.64
C ILE A 439 19.92 -3.75 -0.83
N GLN A 440 20.95 -3.86 -1.68
CA GLN A 440 21.97 -2.81 -1.84
C GLN A 440 21.51 -1.64 -2.71
N HIS A 441 20.44 -1.83 -3.50
CA HIS A 441 19.86 -0.82 -4.38
C HIS A 441 18.35 -0.68 -4.17
N ASP A 442 17.86 -0.99 -2.97
CA ASP A 442 16.48 -0.72 -2.57
C ASP A 442 16.19 0.79 -2.63
N MET A 443 14.91 1.13 -2.66
CA MET A 443 14.40 2.47 -2.41
C MET A 443 14.05 2.56 -0.93
N TYR A 444 15.01 2.96 -0.09
CA TYR A 444 14.89 2.79 1.36
C TYR A 444 13.83 3.67 2.00
N ARG A 445 13.25 3.21 3.12
CA ARG A 445 12.56 4.12 4.07
C ARG A 445 13.53 5.21 4.50
N PRO A 446 13.16 6.50 4.55
CA PRO A 446 14.06 7.57 4.96
C PRO A 446 14.72 7.38 6.34
N TYR A 447 15.89 8.00 6.50
CA TYR A 447 16.44 8.33 7.80
C TYR A 447 15.70 9.55 8.35
N TYR A 448 15.32 9.51 9.63
CA TYR A 448 14.67 10.64 10.31
C TYR A 448 15.46 11.08 11.54
N TYR A 449 15.45 12.38 11.79
CA TYR A 449 16.05 13.02 12.94
C TYR A 449 15.06 14.04 13.52
N ASP A 450 14.50 13.72 14.68
CA ASP A 450 13.37 14.46 15.25
C ASP A 450 13.74 15.06 16.59
N HIS A 451 13.55 16.38 16.75
CA HIS A 451 13.56 17.02 18.06
C HIS A 451 12.13 17.09 18.57
N ILE A 452 11.92 16.63 19.80
CA ILE A 452 10.63 16.69 20.46
C ILE A 452 10.77 17.31 21.85
N SER A 453 9.85 18.19 22.19
CA SER A 453 9.84 18.88 23.47
C SER A 453 8.43 19.07 24.02
N ALA A 454 8.31 19.11 25.35
CA ALA A 454 7.08 19.46 26.02
C ALA A 454 7.33 20.30 27.27
N ALA A 455 6.47 21.29 27.48
CA ALA A 455 6.31 21.93 28.78
C ALA A 455 5.34 21.10 29.62
N ILE A 456 5.64 20.87 30.89
CA ILE A 456 4.81 20.06 31.78
C ILE A 456 4.41 20.85 33.03
N ASP A 457 3.21 20.59 33.52
CA ASP A 457 2.73 21.17 34.79
C ASP A 457 3.33 20.47 36.02
N GLU A 458 2.92 20.89 37.21
CA GLU A 458 3.38 20.32 38.48
C GLU A 458 3.03 18.82 38.65
N HIS A 459 1.97 18.37 37.97
CA HIS A 459 1.50 16.98 37.96
C HIS A 459 2.06 16.17 36.79
N GLY A 460 2.99 16.74 36.02
CA GLY A 460 3.63 16.14 34.86
C GLY A 460 2.73 15.99 33.64
N ASN A 461 1.61 16.71 33.54
CA ASN A 461 0.78 16.69 32.32
C ASN A 461 1.32 17.72 31.30
N PRO A 462 1.28 17.41 29.98
CA PRO A 462 1.80 18.29 28.95
C PRO A 462 0.89 19.51 28.76
N GLN A 463 1.48 20.70 28.88
CA GLN A 463 0.83 21.98 28.61
C GLN A 463 1.15 22.49 27.20
N ALA A 464 2.31 22.10 26.66
CA ALA A 464 2.72 22.37 25.30
C ALA A 464 3.52 21.19 24.73
N TRP A 465 3.41 20.98 23.43
CA TRP A 465 4.09 19.95 22.65
C TRP A 465 4.65 20.58 21.39
N GLN A 466 5.94 20.37 21.14
CA GLN A 466 6.60 20.76 19.90
C GLN A 466 7.36 19.58 19.32
N HIS A 467 7.07 19.25 18.06
CA HIS A 467 7.70 18.16 17.32
C HIS A 467 8.27 18.70 16.02
N HIS A 468 9.59 18.72 15.95
CA HIS A 468 10.37 19.23 14.83
C HIS A 468 10.98 18.05 14.08
N ILE A 469 10.48 17.79 12.87
CA ILE A 469 10.78 16.60 12.08
C ILE A 469 11.80 16.95 11.00
N THR A 470 12.87 16.16 10.86
CA THR A 470 13.84 16.31 9.76
C THR A 470 14.00 15.01 8.99
N GLY A 471 13.85 15.04 7.67
CA GLY A 471 14.01 13.87 6.80
C GLY A 471 13.67 14.15 5.34
N SER A 472 13.93 13.19 4.45
CA SER A 472 13.62 13.33 3.02
C SER A 472 12.13 13.36 2.74
N SER A 473 11.72 14.01 1.64
CA SER A 473 10.31 14.02 1.23
C SER A 473 10.06 12.97 0.15
N ILE A 474 9.35 11.89 0.52
CA ILE A 474 8.90 10.88 -0.45
C ILE A 474 7.87 11.50 -1.40
N MET A 475 6.94 12.31 -0.89
CA MET A 475 5.88 12.90 -1.71
C MET A 475 6.40 13.90 -2.73
N ALA A 476 7.46 14.65 -2.42
CA ALA A 476 8.08 15.56 -3.39
C ALA A 476 8.66 14.84 -4.61
N ARG A 477 9.00 13.55 -4.50
CA ARG A 477 9.42 12.70 -5.62
C ARG A 477 8.24 11.97 -6.24
N PHE A 478 7.41 11.34 -5.42
CA PHE A 478 6.38 10.39 -5.85
C PHE A 478 5.14 11.09 -6.39
N PHE A 479 4.67 12.15 -5.73
CA PHE A 479 3.53 12.94 -6.17
C PHE A 479 3.67 14.40 -5.70
N PRO A 480 4.49 15.22 -6.39
CA PRO A 480 4.90 16.54 -5.91
C PRO A 480 3.75 17.47 -5.56
N ALA A 481 2.60 17.33 -6.22
CA ALA A 481 1.40 18.14 -6.00
C ALA A 481 0.77 17.95 -4.60
N ALA A 482 1.12 16.89 -3.87
CA ALA A 482 0.68 16.70 -2.49
C ALA A 482 1.48 17.54 -1.48
N VAL A 483 2.69 17.97 -1.82
CA VAL A 483 3.52 18.82 -0.94
C VAL A 483 2.98 20.24 -1.00
N LYS A 484 2.54 20.77 0.14
CA LYS A 484 1.96 22.12 0.25
C LYS A 484 2.75 22.91 1.27
N ASP A 485 3.12 24.14 0.90
CA ASP A 485 3.86 25.07 1.78
C ASP A 485 5.14 24.46 2.39
N GLY A 486 5.79 23.56 1.65
CA GLY A 486 7.00 22.86 2.08
C GLY A 486 6.77 21.65 3.00
N VAL A 487 5.51 21.29 3.28
CA VAL A 487 5.14 20.16 4.14
C VAL A 487 4.85 18.92 3.30
N ASP A 488 5.59 17.84 3.57
CA ASP A 488 5.25 16.50 3.09
C ASP A 488 4.19 15.89 4.03
N PRO A 489 2.96 15.60 3.55
CA PRO A 489 1.91 15.05 4.40
C PRO A 489 2.23 13.66 4.95
N ASP A 490 3.05 12.86 4.27
CA ASP A 490 3.50 11.56 4.77
C ASP A 490 4.49 11.74 5.92
N ALA A 491 5.49 12.61 5.75
CA ALA A 491 6.53 12.82 6.76
C ALA A 491 5.99 13.32 8.12
N VAL A 492 4.82 13.96 8.14
CA VAL A 492 4.20 14.50 9.36
C VAL A 492 2.98 13.70 9.85
N GLU A 493 2.54 12.68 9.11
CA GLU A 493 1.36 11.88 9.48
C GLU A 493 1.60 11.16 10.81
N GLY A 494 0.66 11.28 11.74
CA GLY A 494 0.76 10.75 13.10
C GLY A 494 1.32 11.76 14.11
N ALA A 495 2.15 12.73 13.68
CA ALA A 495 2.57 13.85 14.53
C ALA A 495 1.50 14.96 14.56
N THR A 496 0.84 15.21 13.42
CA THR A 496 -0.23 16.21 13.30
C THR A 496 -1.56 15.78 13.91
N ASP A 497 -1.75 14.48 14.15
CA ASP A 497 -3.03 13.89 14.54
C ASP A 497 -3.02 13.33 15.97
N LEU A 498 -2.36 14.05 16.88
CA LEU A 498 -2.23 13.68 18.28
C LEU A 498 -3.62 13.46 18.93
N GLN A 499 -3.85 12.25 19.45
CA GLN A 499 -5.09 11.89 20.14
C GLN A 499 -5.14 12.39 21.59
N TYR A 500 -3.98 12.73 22.15
CA TYR A 500 -3.83 13.24 23.50
C TYR A 500 -4.20 14.72 23.59
N ALA A 501 -4.97 15.07 24.63
CA ALA A 501 -5.39 16.43 24.87
C ALA A 501 -4.23 17.29 25.40
N VAL A 502 -3.51 17.94 24.47
CA VAL A 502 -2.47 18.94 24.77
C VAL A 502 -2.97 20.32 24.30
N PRO A 503 -3.00 21.35 25.17
CA PRO A 503 -3.58 22.65 24.82
C PRO A 503 -2.82 23.39 23.71
N ASN A 504 -1.48 23.25 23.69
CA ASN A 504 -0.62 23.92 22.73
C ASN A 504 0.19 22.88 21.95
N VAL A 505 0.03 22.82 20.63
CA VAL A 505 0.72 21.86 19.76
C VAL A 505 1.35 22.59 18.59
N TYR A 506 2.63 22.35 18.36
CA TYR A 506 3.36 22.83 17.20
C TYR A 506 4.08 21.65 16.53
N VAL A 507 3.91 21.52 15.22
CA VAL A 507 4.60 20.52 14.41
C VAL A 507 5.15 21.23 13.18
N ASP A 508 6.45 21.08 12.94
CA ASP A 508 7.12 21.58 11.74
C ASP A 508 8.05 20.55 11.14
N TYR A 509 8.37 20.76 9.86
CA TYR A 509 9.09 19.81 9.02
C TYR A 509 10.23 20.48 8.25
N VAL A 510 11.44 19.93 8.37
CA VAL A 510 12.61 20.29 7.57
C VAL A 510 12.86 19.17 6.57
N ARG A 511 12.66 19.49 5.29
CA ARG A 511 13.00 18.59 4.20
C ARG A 511 14.52 18.53 4.02
N HIS A 512 15.08 17.33 4.14
CA HIS A 512 16.51 17.09 3.96
C HIS A 512 16.74 15.80 3.16
N GLU A 513 17.27 15.91 1.95
CA GLU A 513 17.43 14.78 1.03
C GLU A 513 18.82 14.13 1.17
N PRO A 514 18.91 12.81 1.32
CA PRO A 514 20.18 12.09 1.23
C PRO A 514 20.62 11.93 -0.24
N PRO A 515 21.88 11.51 -0.50
CA PRO A 515 22.40 11.27 -1.85
C PRO A 515 21.88 9.95 -2.49
N LEU A 516 20.68 9.52 -2.12
CA LEU A 516 20.06 8.29 -2.57
C LEU A 516 18.53 8.45 -2.56
N PRO A 517 17.81 7.69 -3.39
CA PRO A 517 16.36 7.80 -3.40
C PRO A 517 15.74 7.12 -2.19
N THR A 518 14.62 7.66 -1.72
CA THR A 518 13.82 7.10 -0.62
C THR A 518 12.39 6.81 -1.06
N ALA A 519 11.75 5.83 -0.42
CA ALA A 519 10.39 5.42 -0.70
C ALA A 519 9.60 5.06 0.56
N PHE A 520 8.29 4.89 0.36
CA PHE A 520 7.38 4.36 1.36
C PHE A 520 7.86 2.99 1.81
N TRP A 521 7.80 2.72 3.11
CA TRP A 521 7.99 1.40 3.70
C TRP A 521 6.78 1.10 4.59
N ARG A 522 6.37 -0.17 4.69
CA ARG A 522 5.08 -0.56 5.28
C ARG A 522 4.87 0.11 6.63
N GLY A 523 3.85 0.95 6.69
CA GLY A 523 3.50 1.75 7.85
C GLY A 523 3.66 3.24 7.63
N VAL A 524 4.37 3.63 6.54
CA VAL A 524 4.55 4.97 5.98
C VAL A 524 4.89 6.00 7.06
N GLY A 525 4.47 7.26 6.92
CA GLY A 525 4.67 8.30 7.94
C GLY A 525 4.46 7.84 9.40
N PRO A 526 3.34 7.17 9.72
CA PRO A 526 3.07 6.69 11.07
C PRO A 526 4.09 5.72 11.65
N THR A 527 4.79 4.91 10.85
CA THR A 527 5.85 4.02 11.40
C THR A 527 7.00 4.82 12.01
N HIS A 528 7.27 6.01 11.49
CA HIS A 528 8.23 6.94 12.07
C HIS A 528 7.59 7.74 13.21
N ASN A 529 6.53 8.51 12.94
CA ASN A 529 6.01 9.45 13.92
C ASN A 529 5.41 8.78 15.16
N ILE A 530 4.74 7.63 15.02
CA ILE A 530 4.15 6.94 16.18
C ILE A 530 5.23 6.38 17.10
N PHE A 531 6.40 5.99 16.58
CA PHE A 531 7.53 5.63 17.42
C PHE A 531 7.96 6.81 18.30
N VAL A 532 8.14 8.00 17.72
CA VAL A 532 8.54 9.21 18.44
C VAL A 532 7.47 9.65 19.45
N VAL A 533 6.22 9.75 19.00
CA VAL A 533 5.08 10.21 19.81
C VAL A 533 4.86 9.28 21.01
N GLU A 534 4.75 7.97 20.80
CA GLU A 534 4.41 7.03 21.87
C GLU A 534 5.58 6.74 22.81
N SER A 535 6.82 6.82 22.34
CA SER A 535 7.97 6.77 23.24
C SER A 535 8.07 8.03 24.09
N PHE A 536 7.86 9.22 23.51
CA PHE A 536 7.93 10.47 24.27
C PHE A 536 6.78 10.62 25.29
N ILE A 537 5.57 10.17 24.96
CA ILE A 537 4.45 10.10 25.92
C ILE A 537 4.78 9.17 27.10
N ASP A 538 5.49 8.06 26.85
CA ASP A 538 5.94 7.16 27.91
C ASP A 538 7.05 7.78 28.79
N GLU A 539 7.92 8.61 28.20
CA GLU A 539 8.89 9.41 28.95
C GLU A 539 8.20 10.44 29.85
N LEU A 540 7.15 11.11 29.36
CA LEU A 540 6.35 12.04 30.14
C LEU A 540 5.65 11.34 31.30
N ALA A 541 5.09 10.14 31.08
CA ALA A 541 4.48 9.33 32.14
C ALA A 541 5.51 8.98 33.24
N ALA A 542 6.71 8.53 32.85
CA ALA A 542 7.77 8.23 33.80
C ALA A 542 8.26 9.48 34.55
N LYS A 543 8.39 10.62 33.87
CA LYS A 543 8.76 11.90 34.49
C LYS A 543 7.70 12.36 35.50
N ALA A 544 6.43 12.08 35.23
CA ALA A 544 5.32 12.33 36.14
C ALA A 544 5.20 11.31 37.28
N GLY A 545 5.98 10.22 37.26
CA GLY A 545 5.86 9.11 38.21
C GLY A 545 4.51 8.39 38.13
N LYS A 546 3.88 8.37 36.95
CA LYS A 546 2.56 7.79 36.71
C LYS A 546 2.67 6.51 35.88
N ASP A 547 1.72 5.61 36.09
CA ASP A 547 1.56 4.44 35.22
C ASP A 547 1.30 4.88 33.76
N PRO A 548 1.97 4.28 32.76
CA PRO A 548 1.89 4.74 31.38
C PRO A 548 0.53 4.47 30.70
N VAL A 549 -0.28 3.53 31.19
CA VAL A 549 -1.66 3.34 30.73
C VAL A 549 -2.56 4.41 31.35
N GLU A 550 -2.50 4.60 32.67
CA GLU A 550 -3.29 5.62 33.38
C GLU A 550 -2.99 7.03 32.84
N TYR A 551 -1.72 7.32 32.57
CA TYR A 551 -1.28 8.59 32.00
C TYR A 551 -1.92 8.87 30.64
N ARG A 552 -1.90 7.87 29.73
CA ARG A 552 -2.54 7.97 28.42
C ARG A 552 -4.05 8.13 28.54
N LEU A 553 -4.71 7.35 29.40
CA LEU A 553 -6.16 7.43 29.61
C LEU A 553 -6.61 8.82 30.07
N ALA A 554 -5.84 9.46 30.96
CA ALA A 554 -6.12 10.82 31.40
C ALA A 554 -6.05 11.86 30.26
N LEU A 555 -5.20 11.62 29.26
CA LEU A 555 -5.02 12.49 28.11
C LEU A 555 -5.99 12.20 26.95
N LEU A 556 -6.57 11.00 26.87
CA LEU A 556 -7.50 10.58 25.81
C LEU A 556 -8.96 11.01 26.01
N LYS A 557 -9.22 12.00 26.87
CA LYS A 557 -10.59 12.45 27.21
C LYS A 557 -11.45 12.87 26.02
N ASN A 558 -10.83 13.32 24.92
CA ASN A 558 -11.51 13.75 23.68
C ASN A 558 -11.46 12.69 22.57
N ALA A 559 -10.94 11.49 22.86
CA ALA A 559 -10.72 10.42 21.89
C ALA A 559 -11.31 9.09 22.41
N PRO A 560 -12.65 8.96 22.51
CA PRO A 560 -13.31 7.84 23.18
C PRO A 560 -12.98 6.47 22.54
N ARG A 561 -12.78 6.40 21.21
CA ARG A 561 -12.38 5.15 20.53
C ARG A 561 -10.94 4.77 20.85
N ALA A 562 -10.01 5.73 20.86
CA ALA A 562 -8.63 5.50 21.30
C ALA A 562 -8.57 5.06 22.76
N LYS A 563 -9.38 5.67 23.63
CA LYS A 563 -9.53 5.28 25.03
C LYS A 563 -10.05 3.83 25.14
N ALA A 564 -11.10 3.48 24.41
CA ALA A 564 -11.70 2.14 24.45
C ALA A 564 -10.72 1.03 24.01
N VAL A 565 -9.93 1.25 22.95
CA VAL A 565 -8.92 0.26 22.53
C VAL A 565 -7.82 0.11 23.58
N LEU A 566 -7.39 1.21 24.23
CA LEU A 566 -6.38 1.17 25.29
C LEU A 566 -6.88 0.44 26.54
N GLU A 567 -8.10 0.72 27.00
CA GLU A 567 -8.71 0.04 28.15
C GLU A 567 -8.81 -1.46 27.91
N LEU A 568 -9.30 -1.87 26.74
CA LEU A 568 -9.41 -3.28 26.39
C LEU A 568 -8.03 -3.94 26.25
N ALA A 569 -7.02 -3.23 25.71
CA ALA A 569 -5.67 -3.78 25.59
C ALA A 569 -5.04 -4.02 26.96
N ALA A 570 -5.21 -3.06 27.89
CA ALA A 570 -4.75 -3.20 29.27
C ALA A 570 -5.45 -4.36 29.99
N GLU A 571 -6.76 -4.53 29.80
CA GLU A 571 -7.52 -5.68 30.32
C GLU A 571 -6.97 -7.00 29.77
N LYS A 572 -6.89 -7.16 28.45
CA LYS A 572 -6.46 -8.41 27.80
C LYS A 572 -5.00 -8.76 28.07
N ALA A 573 -4.14 -7.76 28.27
CA ALA A 573 -2.75 -7.96 28.66
C ALA A 573 -2.53 -8.18 30.16
N ASN A 574 -3.60 -8.19 30.97
CA ASN A 574 -3.52 -8.20 32.43
C ASN A 574 -2.50 -7.16 32.92
N TRP A 575 -2.63 -5.91 32.46
CA TRP A 575 -1.60 -4.86 32.62
C TRP A 575 -1.09 -4.74 34.06
N SER A 576 -2.00 -4.68 35.04
CA SER A 576 -1.68 -4.53 36.46
C SER A 576 -1.04 -5.77 37.10
N SER A 577 -1.02 -6.92 36.41
CA SER A 577 -0.35 -8.13 36.91
C SER A 577 1.15 -8.07 36.59
N PRO A 578 2.03 -8.29 37.58
CA PRO A 578 3.47 -8.32 37.35
C PRO A 578 3.84 -9.48 36.43
N LEU A 579 4.87 -9.29 35.60
CA LEU A 579 5.45 -10.38 34.83
C LEU A 579 6.18 -11.34 35.76
N ALA A 580 6.11 -12.64 35.44
CA ALA A 580 6.98 -13.62 36.09
C ALA A 580 8.44 -13.25 35.83
N ALA A 581 9.25 -13.20 36.89
CA ALA A 581 10.68 -12.94 36.74
C ALA A 581 11.31 -14.05 35.89
N PRO A 582 12.04 -13.72 34.81
CA PRO A 582 12.72 -14.73 34.02
C PRO A 582 13.85 -15.35 34.85
N ALA A 583 14.20 -16.62 34.58
CA ALA A 583 15.27 -17.31 35.28
C ALA A 583 16.63 -16.60 35.15
N LYS A 584 16.84 -15.89 34.02
CA LYS A 584 17.98 -14.99 33.77
C LYS A 584 17.46 -13.77 33.01
N GLY A 585 17.93 -12.58 33.36
CA GLY A 585 17.58 -11.33 32.68
C GLY A 585 16.51 -10.51 33.41
N LYS A 586 15.89 -9.59 32.69
CA LYS A 586 14.83 -8.69 33.15
C LYS A 586 13.62 -8.81 32.24
N ALA A 587 12.45 -8.44 32.73
CA ALA A 587 11.22 -8.45 31.95
C ALA A 587 10.46 -7.13 32.11
N GLY A 588 9.73 -6.72 31.09
CA GLY A 588 8.97 -5.47 31.09
C GLY A 588 7.75 -5.53 30.19
N LYS A 589 6.73 -4.74 30.55
CA LYS A 589 5.56 -4.47 29.71
C LYS A 589 5.64 -3.04 29.17
N GLY A 590 5.34 -2.87 27.90
CA GLY A 590 5.26 -1.57 27.25
C GLY A 590 3.94 -1.43 26.50
N VAL A 591 3.45 -0.19 26.39
CA VAL A 591 2.19 0.12 25.73
C VAL A 591 2.37 1.21 24.67
N SER A 592 1.57 1.13 23.62
CA SER A 592 1.42 2.19 22.62
C SER A 592 -0.04 2.33 22.19
N VAL A 593 -0.41 3.53 21.75
CA VAL A 593 -1.69 3.83 21.09
C VAL A 593 -1.42 4.48 19.74
N LEU A 594 -2.21 4.11 18.74
CA LEU A 594 -2.12 4.65 17.39
C LEU A 594 -3.51 5.07 16.92
N PHE A 595 -3.58 6.22 16.24
CA PHE A 595 -4.64 6.55 15.30
C PHE A 595 -4.00 6.92 13.95
N ALA A 596 -4.25 6.11 12.94
CA ALA A 596 -3.82 6.37 11.57
C ALA A 596 -4.75 5.62 10.60
N PHE A 597 -4.86 6.09 9.37
CA PHE A 597 -5.67 5.45 8.32
C PHE A 597 -7.15 5.22 8.70
N GLY A 598 -7.70 6.01 9.64
CA GLY A 598 -9.06 5.82 10.17
C GLY A 598 -9.23 4.65 11.15
N THR A 599 -8.12 4.09 11.64
CA THR A 599 -8.08 2.93 12.54
C THR A 599 -7.44 3.30 13.87
N TYR A 600 -8.03 2.84 14.97
CA TYR A 600 -7.47 2.95 16.31
C TYR A 600 -6.86 1.62 16.74
N ILE A 601 -5.64 1.66 17.28
CA ILE A 601 -4.97 0.47 17.83
C ILE A 601 -4.38 0.81 19.20
N ALA A 602 -4.41 -0.16 20.10
CA ALA A 602 -3.52 -0.20 21.24
C ALA A 602 -2.78 -1.54 21.27
N GLN A 603 -1.47 -1.50 21.53
CA GLN A 603 -0.67 -2.70 21.70
C GLN A 603 0.03 -2.70 23.06
N VAL A 604 -0.01 -3.84 23.74
CA VAL A 604 0.78 -4.12 24.93
C VAL A 604 1.78 -5.23 24.60
N VAL A 605 3.05 -4.97 24.84
CA VAL A 605 4.16 -5.86 24.51
C VAL A 605 4.86 -6.31 25.78
N GLU A 606 5.12 -7.61 25.88
CA GLU A 606 5.96 -8.21 26.92
C GLU A 606 7.32 -8.59 26.33
N VAL A 607 8.40 -8.14 26.97
CA VAL A 607 9.78 -8.47 26.57
C VAL A 607 10.56 -9.12 27.70
N GLU A 608 11.53 -9.93 27.32
CA GLU A 608 12.65 -10.36 28.15
C GLU A 608 13.94 -9.73 27.61
N VAL A 609 14.80 -9.22 28.49
CA VAL A 609 16.14 -8.73 28.16
C VAL A 609 17.15 -9.55 28.93
N ASP A 610 18.04 -10.25 28.24
CA ASP A 610 19.03 -11.12 28.88
C ASP A 610 20.27 -10.35 29.38
N ALA A 611 21.24 -11.09 29.92
CA ALA A 611 22.48 -10.53 30.45
C ALA A 611 23.34 -9.84 29.36
N ASP A 612 23.23 -10.31 28.11
CA ASP A 612 23.95 -9.80 26.94
C ASP A 612 23.18 -8.68 26.23
N GLN A 613 22.17 -8.12 26.92
CA GLN A 613 21.27 -7.07 26.43
C GLN A 613 20.46 -7.46 25.19
N GLN A 614 20.33 -8.77 24.89
CA GLN A 614 19.48 -9.22 23.80
C GLN A 614 18.01 -9.15 24.21
N VAL A 615 17.20 -8.60 23.32
CA VAL A 615 15.75 -8.43 23.54
C VAL A 615 15.00 -9.55 22.84
N ARG A 616 14.13 -10.23 23.60
CA ARG A 616 13.16 -11.18 23.07
C ARG A 616 11.75 -10.68 23.35
N VAL A 617 10.98 -10.47 22.29
CA VAL A 617 9.54 -10.21 22.42
C VAL A 617 8.83 -11.53 22.69
N LYS A 618 8.06 -11.60 23.77
CA LYS A 618 7.41 -12.83 24.23
C LYS A 618 5.95 -12.87 23.82
N LYS A 619 5.26 -11.75 24.02
CA LYS A 619 3.83 -11.63 23.79
C LYS A 619 3.48 -10.23 23.30
N VAL A 620 2.53 -10.14 22.38
CA VAL A 620 1.89 -8.90 21.96
C VAL A 620 0.38 -9.06 22.05
N VAL A 621 -0.27 -8.22 22.84
CA VAL A 621 -1.73 -8.07 22.83
C VAL A 621 -2.06 -6.85 21.97
N CYS A 622 -2.83 -7.05 20.92
CA CYS A 622 -3.22 -6.01 19.98
C CYS A 622 -4.74 -5.86 19.97
N VAL A 623 -5.24 -4.69 20.33
CA VAL A 623 -6.65 -4.33 20.19
C VAL A 623 -6.79 -3.38 19.01
N VAL A 624 -7.74 -3.65 18.11
CA VAL A 624 -7.98 -2.86 16.91
C VAL A 624 -9.45 -2.51 16.76
N ASP A 625 -9.72 -1.22 16.54
CA ASP A 625 -10.99 -0.69 16.07
C ASP A 625 -10.77 -0.05 14.69
N CYS A 626 -11.07 -0.80 13.64
CA CYS A 626 -10.99 -0.35 12.25
C CYS A 626 -12.36 0.00 11.68
N GLY A 627 -13.35 0.38 12.50
CA GLY A 627 -14.73 0.51 12.04
C GLY A 627 -15.32 -0.85 11.65
N TYR A 628 -16.24 -0.84 10.69
CA TYR A 628 -16.88 -2.07 10.23
C TYR A 628 -15.83 -3.02 9.64
N THR A 629 -15.74 -4.23 10.19
CA THR A 629 -14.79 -5.24 9.72
C THR A 629 -15.40 -6.01 8.55
N VAL A 630 -14.73 -6.01 7.39
CA VAL A 630 -15.23 -6.77 6.22
C VAL A 630 -14.96 -8.26 6.38
N ASN A 631 -13.70 -8.65 6.58
CA ASN A 631 -13.30 -10.02 6.88
C ASN A 631 -12.43 -10.04 8.16
N PRO A 632 -12.96 -10.50 9.30
CA PRO A 632 -12.24 -10.49 10.58
C PRO A 632 -10.98 -11.36 10.58
N ASP A 633 -10.96 -12.44 9.80
CA ASP A 633 -9.78 -13.31 9.68
C ASP A 633 -8.62 -12.57 8.98
N THR A 634 -8.93 -11.83 7.92
CA THR A 634 -7.94 -11.01 7.20
C THR A 634 -7.38 -9.89 8.08
N VAL A 635 -8.22 -9.24 8.90
CA VAL A 635 -7.75 -8.19 9.83
C VAL A 635 -6.78 -8.78 10.86
N ARG A 636 -7.09 -9.96 11.43
CA ARG A 636 -6.18 -10.66 12.37
C ARG A 636 -4.84 -10.98 11.74
N ALA A 637 -4.86 -11.64 10.58
CA ALA A 637 -3.64 -11.99 9.84
C ALA A 637 -2.78 -10.75 9.50
N GLN A 638 -3.43 -9.63 9.17
CA GLN A 638 -2.75 -8.38 8.88
C GLN A 638 -2.09 -7.74 10.11
N MET A 639 -2.73 -7.82 11.28
CA MET A 639 -2.13 -7.39 12.54
C MET A 639 -0.96 -8.30 12.93
N GLU A 640 -1.13 -9.62 12.86
CA GLU A 640 -0.08 -10.60 13.15
C GLU A 640 1.15 -10.37 12.27
N GLY A 641 0.98 -10.32 10.95
CA GLY A 641 2.10 -10.09 10.03
C GLY A 641 2.72 -8.69 10.17
N GLY A 642 1.92 -7.65 10.43
CA GLY A 642 2.41 -6.30 10.67
C GLY A 642 3.25 -6.18 11.93
N ILE A 643 2.80 -6.79 13.03
CA ILE A 643 3.51 -6.85 14.31
C ILE A 643 4.87 -7.53 14.14
N MET A 644 4.93 -8.69 13.47
CA MET A 644 6.21 -9.38 13.21
C MET A 644 7.18 -8.51 12.40
N PHE A 645 6.67 -7.85 11.37
CA PHE A 645 7.46 -6.97 10.51
C PHE A 645 7.98 -5.74 11.27
N GLY A 646 7.13 -5.12 12.10
CA GLY A 646 7.50 -3.97 12.93
C GLY A 646 8.52 -4.32 14.01
N ILE A 647 8.40 -5.47 14.67
CA ILE A 647 9.39 -5.94 15.64
C ILE A 647 10.75 -6.17 14.95
N THR A 648 10.76 -6.77 13.76
CA THR A 648 11.98 -6.99 12.98
C THR A 648 12.68 -5.66 12.69
N GLY A 649 11.93 -4.67 12.18
CA GLY A 649 12.46 -3.33 11.91
C GLY A 649 12.97 -2.61 13.16
N ALA A 650 12.24 -2.71 14.28
CA ALA A 650 12.65 -2.07 15.54
C ALA A 650 13.88 -2.72 16.18
N LEU A 651 14.02 -4.04 16.12
CA LEU A 651 15.11 -4.75 16.78
C LEU A 651 16.42 -4.74 15.98
N TRP A 652 16.35 -4.85 14.65
CA TRP A 652 17.54 -5.08 13.82
C TRP A 652 17.59 -4.29 12.51
N GLY A 653 16.49 -3.66 12.09
CA GLY A 653 16.41 -3.03 10.78
C GLY A 653 17.29 -1.78 10.69
N GLU A 654 18.23 -1.79 9.75
CA GLU A 654 19.06 -0.63 9.37
C GLU A 654 19.82 -0.91 8.06
N ILE A 655 20.07 0.15 7.31
CA ILE A 655 20.98 0.16 6.15
C ILE A 655 22.08 1.17 6.45
N ASN A 656 23.32 0.71 6.35
CA ASN A 656 24.53 1.45 6.65
C ASN A 656 25.36 1.72 5.40
N PHE A 657 26.07 2.84 5.43
CA PHE A 657 26.93 3.30 4.34
C PHE A 657 28.38 3.45 4.80
N GLU A 658 29.30 2.97 3.98
CA GLU A 658 30.73 3.22 4.07
C GLU A 658 31.26 3.44 2.65
N GLN A 659 32.02 4.51 2.43
CA GLN A 659 32.54 4.89 1.10
C GLN A 659 31.45 4.92 0.00
N GLY A 660 30.27 5.45 0.33
CA GLY A 660 29.11 5.54 -0.55
C GLY A 660 28.36 4.21 -0.77
N ARG A 661 28.82 3.11 -0.19
CA ARG A 661 28.32 1.75 -0.47
C ARG A 661 27.49 1.21 0.68
N VAL A 662 26.41 0.52 0.34
CA VAL A 662 25.56 -0.19 1.31
C VAL A 662 26.28 -1.42 1.86
N GLN A 663 26.31 -1.54 3.19
CA GLN A 663 27.03 -2.61 3.88
C GLN A 663 26.22 -3.91 3.99
N GLU A 664 24.91 -3.78 4.15
CA GLU A 664 23.97 -4.90 4.20
C GLU A 664 23.69 -5.45 2.79
N SER A 665 23.54 -6.76 2.65
CA SER A 665 23.36 -7.39 1.33
C SER A 665 22.33 -8.51 1.33
N ASN A 666 22.21 -9.30 2.40
CA ASN A 666 21.25 -10.41 2.42
C ASN A 666 20.84 -10.73 3.87
N PHE A 667 19.91 -11.67 4.07
CA PHE A 667 19.34 -12.04 5.36
C PHE A 667 20.31 -12.47 6.45
N HIS A 668 21.59 -12.69 6.12
CA HIS A 668 22.64 -12.97 7.09
C HIS A 668 23.15 -11.71 7.79
N ASN A 669 23.12 -10.54 7.12
CA ASN A 669 23.55 -9.25 7.66
C ASN A 669 22.46 -8.16 7.66
N TYR A 670 21.37 -8.32 6.90
CA TYR A 670 20.08 -7.63 7.09
C TYR A 670 19.06 -8.60 7.71
N ARG A 671 19.06 -8.71 9.04
CA ARG A 671 18.38 -9.80 9.74
C ARG A 671 16.85 -9.69 9.67
N MET A 672 16.21 -10.80 9.31
CA MET A 672 14.77 -11.01 9.45
C MET A 672 14.47 -11.94 10.61
N MET A 673 13.34 -11.72 11.31
CA MET A 673 12.86 -12.60 12.36
C MET A 673 12.67 -14.04 11.86
N ARG A 674 13.06 -15.02 12.67
CA ARG A 674 12.88 -16.45 12.42
C ARG A 674 11.70 -17.02 13.22
N MET A 675 11.16 -18.15 12.79
CA MET A 675 9.97 -18.78 13.41
C MET A 675 10.13 -19.06 14.91
N ASN A 676 11.32 -19.44 15.37
CA ASN A 676 11.61 -19.71 16.78
C ASN A 676 11.69 -18.44 17.66
N GLU A 677 11.71 -17.26 17.03
CA GLU A 677 11.80 -15.95 17.67
C GLU A 677 10.45 -15.23 17.68
N ALA A 678 9.47 -15.75 16.94
CA ALA A 678 8.14 -15.18 16.82
C ALA A 678 7.44 -15.12 18.21
N PRO A 679 6.95 -13.94 18.66
CA PRO A 679 6.13 -13.84 19.85
C PRO A 679 4.76 -14.49 19.67
N VAL A 680 4.10 -14.75 20.80
CA VAL A 680 2.65 -14.99 20.82
C VAL A 680 1.94 -13.68 20.52
N VAL A 681 1.07 -13.65 19.50
CA VAL A 681 0.26 -12.47 19.16
C VAL A 681 -1.21 -12.77 19.41
N GLU A 682 -1.85 -11.94 20.23
CA GLU A 682 -3.29 -11.99 20.51
C GLU A 682 -3.96 -10.76 19.92
N VAL A 683 -4.82 -10.95 18.93
CA VAL A 683 -5.56 -9.86 18.29
C VAL A 683 -7.00 -9.82 18.81
N HIS A 684 -7.50 -8.64 19.19
CA HIS A 684 -8.89 -8.42 19.59
C HIS A 684 -9.51 -7.33 18.74
N LEU A 685 -10.62 -7.66 18.08
CA LEU A 685 -11.36 -6.72 17.23
C LEU A 685 -12.45 -6.06 18.07
N VAL A 686 -12.50 -4.72 18.07
CA VAL A 686 -13.59 -3.97 18.69
C VAL A 686 -14.77 -3.90 17.70
N PRO A 687 -15.98 -4.36 18.07
CA PRO A 687 -17.15 -4.20 17.23
C PRO A 687 -17.45 -2.71 17.01
N SER A 688 -17.63 -2.30 15.74
CA SER A 688 -17.88 -0.92 15.37
C SER A 688 -18.77 -0.83 14.13
N GLN A 689 -19.65 0.17 14.09
CA GLN A 689 -20.50 0.48 12.94
C GLN A 689 -19.99 1.67 12.11
N GLU A 690 -18.85 2.25 12.49
CA GLU A 690 -18.18 3.30 11.73
C GLU A 690 -17.71 2.79 10.37
N ASN A 691 -17.48 3.70 9.42
CA ASN A 691 -16.91 3.32 8.13
C ASN A 691 -15.57 2.57 8.33
N PRO A 692 -15.27 1.56 7.50
CA PRO A 692 -14.02 0.82 7.61
C PRO A 692 -12.79 1.73 7.50
N GLY A 693 -11.84 1.54 8.41
CA GLY A 693 -10.49 2.08 8.37
C GLY A 693 -9.52 1.15 7.64
N GLY A 694 -8.26 1.57 7.59
CA GLY A 694 -7.17 0.86 6.93
C GLY A 694 -6.44 -0.09 7.88
N ILE A 695 -6.03 -1.27 7.41
CA ILE A 695 -5.36 -2.30 8.25
C ILE A 695 -4.00 -2.75 7.73
N GLY A 696 -3.52 -2.18 6.62
CA GLY A 696 -2.27 -2.61 5.98
C GLY A 696 -1.05 -2.33 6.85
N GLU A 697 -1.10 -1.17 7.49
CA GLU A 697 0.01 -0.42 8.10
C GLU A 697 -0.01 -0.37 9.64
N PRO A 698 -1.18 -0.22 10.31
CA PRO A 698 -1.24 0.05 11.75
C PRO A 698 -0.48 -0.90 12.67
N GLY A 699 -0.54 -2.22 12.40
CA GLY A 699 0.11 -3.23 13.23
C GLY A 699 1.63 -3.06 13.30
N THR A 700 2.24 -2.63 12.18
CA THR A 700 3.68 -2.34 12.08
C THR A 700 4.07 -1.10 12.86
N SER A 701 3.30 -0.01 12.71
CA SER A 701 3.64 1.29 13.31
C SER A 701 3.47 1.28 14.83
N ALA A 702 2.42 0.64 15.35
CA ALA A 702 2.13 0.63 16.78
C ALA A 702 3.11 -0.24 17.59
N VAL A 703 3.68 -1.30 17.02
CA VAL A 703 4.51 -2.24 17.81
C VAL A 703 5.88 -1.66 18.18
N MET A 704 6.49 -0.84 17.30
CA MET A 704 7.84 -0.32 17.51
C MET A 704 8.01 0.44 18.84
N PRO A 705 7.16 1.45 19.16
CA PRO A 705 7.26 2.13 20.46
C PRO A 705 6.87 1.23 21.64
N ALA A 706 5.91 0.31 21.47
CA ALA A 706 5.52 -0.59 22.57
C ALA A 706 6.69 -1.50 22.98
N VAL A 707 7.49 -2.01 22.03
CA VAL A 707 8.71 -2.78 22.31
C VAL A 707 9.74 -1.89 23.02
N ALA A 708 10.00 -0.68 22.54
CA ALA A 708 10.94 0.25 23.17
C ALA A 708 10.53 0.63 24.61
N ASN A 709 9.25 0.87 24.84
CA ASN A 709 8.68 1.16 26.16
C ASN A 709 8.80 -0.06 27.09
N ALA A 710 8.59 -1.27 26.57
CA ALA A 710 8.76 -2.52 27.33
C ALA A 710 10.23 -2.74 27.74
N VAL A 711 11.17 -2.43 26.85
CA VAL A 711 12.61 -2.47 27.13
C VAL A 711 12.98 -1.45 28.21
N PHE A 712 12.42 -0.23 28.17
CA PHE A 712 12.60 0.74 29.24
C PHE A 712 12.07 0.21 30.57
N ALA A 713 10.85 -0.33 30.60
CA ALA A 713 10.26 -0.90 31.81
C ALA A 713 11.12 -2.05 32.39
N ALA A 714 11.75 -2.85 31.53
CA ALA A 714 12.64 -3.93 31.95
C ALA A 714 14.00 -3.41 32.46
N THR A 715 14.58 -2.40 31.82
CA THR A 715 16.02 -2.08 31.97
C THR A 715 16.31 -0.72 32.61
N GLY A 716 15.36 0.22 32.57
CA GLY A 716 15.55 1.63 32.87
C GLY A 716 16.24 2.43 31.76
N LYS A 717 16.65 1.80 30.66
CA LYS A 717 17.31 2.48 29.52
C LYS A 717 16.27 2.93 28.49
N ARG A 718 16.28 4.22 28.13
CA ARG A 718 15.42 4.76 27.07
C ARG A 718 16.03 4.47 25.70
N VAL A 719 15.20 3.98 24.78
CA VAL A 719 15.59 3.82 23.37
C VAL A 719 15.05 5.00 22.59
N ARG A 720 15.95 5.89 22.16
CA ARG A 720 15.61 7.01 21.26
C ARG A 720 16.18 6.84 19.85
N LYS A 721 17.02 5.82 19.66
CA LYS A 721 17.63 5.48 18.38
C LYS A 721 17.34 4.03 18.04
N LEU A 722 16.84 3.80 16.83
CA LEU A 722 16.68 2.46 16.28
C LEU A 722 17.93 2.06 15.45
N PRO A 723 18.28 0.76 15.40
CA PRO A 723 17.58 -0.38 16.00
C PRO A 723 17.90 -0.60 17.50
N ILE A 724 16.92 -1.15 18.25
CA ILE A 724 16.98 -1.40 19.70
C ILE A 724 18.19 -2.25 20.10
N ALA A 725 18.50 -3.31 19.34
CA ALA A 725 19.57 -4.24 19.71
C ALA A 725 20.93 -3.53 19.82
N LYS A 726 21.23 -2.59 18.92
CA LYS A 726 22.46 -1.78 18.97
C LYS A 726 22.40 -0.70 20.05
N ALA A 727 21.23 -0.09 20.25
CA ALA A 727 21.05 0.97 21.25
C ALA A 727 21.31 0.49 22.69
N LEU A 728 21.09 -0.80 22.99
CA LEU A 728 21.32 -1.33 24.33
C LEU A 728 22.77 -1.76 24.61
N THR A 729 23.53 -2.09 23.56
CA THR A 729 24.94 -2.55 23.65
C THR A 729 25.95 -1.42 23.53
N THR A 730 25.55 -0.26 23.01
CA THR A 730 26.41 0.92 22.90
C THR A 730 26.32 1.70 24.21
N THR A 731 27.28 1.51 25.12
CA THR A 731 27.43 2.29 26.36
C THR A 731 28.26 3.53 26.18
#